data_AF-A0A845QX82-F1
#
_entry.id   AF-A0A845QX82-F1
#
_cell.length_a   1.000
_cell.length_b   1.000
_cell.length_c   1.000
_cell.angle_alpha   90.00
_cell.angle_beta   90.00
_cell.angle_gamma   90.00
#
_symmetry.space_group_name_H-M   'P 1'
#
loop_
_entity.id
_entity.type
_entity.pdbx_description
1 polymer ?
#
loop_
_entity_poly.entity_id
_entity_poly.type
_entity_poly.pdbx_seq_one_letter_code
_entity_poly.pdbx_strand_id
1 'polypeptide(L)'
;MKPYKITVDVKNLSNYMTKKVEAKQNDTNSRTVQATICDDGIPLKLTGNTISFYAKKPDGTKIFNTVNILDDENGLVEFNLTTQTLAVEGEVKCELTIFDEAEGVILSTAIFNISVIETIRDDNAIESSNEFNQIIQVLNRLSEIEAHEMERISNEEARVLAEQQREQNESERITNENTRQQSENTRKDNEITRKQNETQRKSNEDTRKQNETIRENNEYVREEHESQRKVSENTRSQNENDRISNEDSRITNENQRVTDENTRKQNEDDRVSNENARKQSEAVRQEEEAQRKTYESRRRQDEQIRHQNEIARKENESQRELSEAERVANEEIRIQSEIDRQDFNPNNYVKTAEKGAIDGVAPLDSNGLVPLAHIPTSTPLKVVNTIAERNQIPNKYEGMKVHVLDASADSTVLSGWGEYVYTDTSFVKTAEGESLDLVLSWANITGKPTSFNPTAHNSRHAIGGSDPITPENIGAVNKSGTSDISGNLEFQNLKGILGKKLSGALMSLLTTGQTYDAILASPLGRTLIQGSDLTYSDGNNYHEIWHGGNFDKNSIQTYKLTSEAGKGELTEDCNNEINSGLYYANAATLNSPYTYGILTVKQRTDSHIMQNFVDTIDREWSRVSQDGGATWLPWQSILKVKEAGKNANGQYIRYNNGIQFCWHLKNDVSVTSTPRTEVIDGYWTDVPWIYPASFIEKPSVLSSCFVYKDTAARVFSSVKTNYVDTIESDMRIWATNDFNRISEAYFFAIGRWSY
;
A
#
# COMPACT_ATOMS: atom_id res chain seq x y z
N MET A 1 -26.36 165.00 -4.25
CA MET A 1 -27.26 166.19 -4.17
C MET A 1 -26.42 167.47 -4.36
N LYS A 2 -26.94 168.69 -4.13
CA LYS A 2 -26.05 169.85 -3.94
C LYS A 2 -25.37 169.75 -2.57
N PRO A 3 -24.05 169.94 -2.46
CA PRO A 3 -23.34 169.86 -1.18
C PRO A 3 -23.75 171.02 -0.25
N TYR A 4 -23.75 170.75 1.06
CA TYR A 4 -23.79 171.81 2.07
C TYR A 4 -22.42 172.49 2.10
N LYS A 5 -22.34 173.77 1.68
CA LYS A 5 -21.10 174.56 1.78
C LYS A 5 -21.01 175.25 3.14
N ILE A 6 -19.89 175.07 3.82
CA ILE A 6 -19.56 175.66 5.13
C ILE A 6 -18.12 176.21 5.13
N THR A 7 -17.80 177.03 6.14
CA THR A 7 -16.44 177.52 6.41
C THR A 7 -16.11 177.19 7.86
N VAL A 8 -14.87 176.76 8.13
CA VAL A 8 -14.37 176.39 9.46
C VAL A 8 -12.96 176.94 9.64
N ASP A 9 -12.62 177.37 10.86
CA ASP A 9 -11.34 178.02 11.15
C ASP A 9 -10.53 177.21 12.18
N VAL A 10 -9.19 177.23 12.07
CA VAL A 10 -8.28 176.52 13.00
C VAL A 10 -7.83 177.35 14.20
N LYS A 11 -7.97 178.69 14.17
CA LYS A 11 -7.68 179.58 15.31
C LYS A 11 -8.92 180.26 15.87
N ASN A 12 -9.81 180.72 15.01
CA ASN A 12 -10.94 181.57 15.40
C ASN A 12 -12.16 180.74 15.81
N LEU A 13 -12.06 180.15 17.00
CA LEU A 13 -13.01 179.17 17.58
C LEU A 13 -14.45 179.69 17.80
N SER A 14 -14.77 180.95 17.49
CA SER A 14 -16.00 181.60 17.94
C SER A 14 -16.98 182.06 16.84
N ASN A 15 -16.60 182.21 15.55
CA ASN A 15 -17.56 182.80 14.59
C ASN A 15 -17.40 182.55 13.06
N TYR A 16 -17.00 181.35 12.59
CA TYR A 16 -16.83 181.09 11.12
C TYR A 16 -17.84 180.14 10.45
N MET A 17 -18.71 179.44 11.20
CA MET A 17 -19.74 178.57 10.61
C MET A 17 -20.91 179.36 10.00
N THR A 18 -20.78 179.74 8.73
CA THR A 18 -21.74 180.58 8.00
C THR A 18 -23.07 179.92 7.64
N LYS A 19 -23.27 178.62 7.89
CA LYS A 19 -24.51 177.89 7.54
C LYS A 19 -24.76 176.63 8.37
N LYS A 20 -26.02 176.41 8.80
CA LYS A 20 -26.47 175.16 9.46
C LYS A 20 -26.56 174.00 8.46
N VAL A 21 -26.20 172.79 8.90
CA VAL A 21 -26.29 171.53 8.14
C VAL A 21 -27.34 170.61 8.79
N GLU A 22 -28.24 170.04 7.98
CA GLU A 22 -29.37 169.24 8.46
C GLU A 22 -29.60 167.99 7.60
N ALA A 23 -29.94 166.87 8.23
CA ALA A 23 -30.07 165.56 7.58
C ALA A 23 -31.19 164.70 8.20
N LYS A 24 -31.63 163.66 7.47
CA LYS A 24 -32.65 162.71 7.95
C LYS A 24 -31.99 161.41 8.43
N GLN A 25 -32.60 160.74 9.40
CA GLN A 25 -32.11 159.49 9.92
C GLN A 25 -32.19 158.37 8.86
N ASN A 26 -31.18 157.51 8.82
CA ASN A 26 -31.04 156.40 7.86
C ASN A 26 -30.99 156.80 6.35
N ASP A 27 -30.91 158.10 6.02
CA ASP A 27 -30.56 158.59 4.68
C ASP A 27 -29.25 157.92 4.23
N THR A 28 -29.28 157.17 3.12
CA THR A 28 -28.11 156.41 2.64
C THR A 28 -27.58 157.03 1.35
N ASN A 29 -26.28 157.38 1.35
CA ASN A 29 -25.55 158.02 0.23
C ASN A 29 -26.19 159.30 -0.35
N SER A 30 -27.02 160.02 0.41
CA SER A 30 -27.80 161.16 -0.11
C SER A 30 -27.06 162.51 -0.06
N ARG A 31 -26.29 162.78 1.01
CA ARG A 31 -25.78 164.13 1.37
C ARG A 31 -24.26 164.18 1.51
N THR A 32 -23.67 165.25 0.94
CA THR A 32 -22.25 165.60 1.09
C THR A 32 -22.11 167.02 1.66
N VAL A 33 -20.98 167.28 2.30
CA VAL A 33 -20.62 168.58 2.90
C VAL A 33 -19.29 169.02 2.29
N GLN A 34 -19.22 170.26 1.81
CA GLN A 34 -18.00 170.90 1.36
C GLN A 34 -17.59 171.97 2.38
N ALA A 35 -16.39 171.88 2.92
CA ALA A 35 -15.86 172.82 3.90
C ALA A 35 -14.65 173.55 3.33
N THR A 36 -14.63 174.88 3.43
CA THR A 36 -13.40 175.67 3.29
C THR A 36 -12.77 175.80 4.66
N ILE A 37 -11.51 175.39 4.80
CA ILE A 37 -10.73 175.54 6.03
C ILE A 37 -9.90 176.82 5.95
N CYS A 38 -9.97 177.64 6.99
CA CYS A 38 -9.23 178.89 7.12
C CYS A 38 -8.33 178.91 8.38
N ASP A 39 -7.35 179.80 8.35
CA ASP A 39 -6.58 180.26 9.50
C ASP A 39 -6.78 181.77 9.67
N ASP A 40 -7.50 182.16 10.74
CA ASP A 40 -7.99 183.53 11.01
C ASP A 40 -8.66 184.20 9.78
N GLY A 41 -9.54 183.43 9.13
CA GLY A 41 -10.31 183.84 7.95
C GLY A 41 -9.60 183.75 6.60
N ILE A 42 -8.29 183.51 6.56
CA ILE A 42 -7.53 183.28 5.31
C ILE A 42 -7.61 181.79 4.94
N PRO A 43 -7.99 181.39 3.70
CA PRO A 43 -7.99 179.99 3.29
C PRO A 43 -6.62 179.33 3.53
N LEU A 44 -6.63 178.19 4.22
CA LEU A 44 -5.42 177.48 4.60
C LEU A 44 -4.98 176.58 3.43
N LYS A 45 -3.71 176.68 3.02
CA LYS A 45 -3.12 175.79 2.02
C LYS A 45 -2.92 174.39 2.61
N LEU A 46 -3.30 173.36 1.86
CA LEU A 46 -3.37 171.95 2.29
C LEU A 46 -2.45 171.01 1.49
N THR A 47 -1.57 171.55 0.66
CA THR A 47 -0.71 170.78 -0.25
C THR A 47 0.27 169.88 0.52
N GLY A 48 -0.05 168.58 0.61
CA GLY A 48 0.74 167.58 1.33
C GLY A 48 0.15 167.17 2.69
N ASN A 49 -0.96 167.79 3.12
CA ASN A 49 -1.65 167.42 4.36
C ASN A 49 -2.72 166.34 4.12
N THR A 50 -2.96 165.49 5.11
CA THR A 50 -4.08 164.54 5.12
C THR A 50 -5.15 164.99 6.12
N ILE A 51 -6.44 164.76 5.81
CA ILE A 51 -7.56 165.35 6.56
C ILE A 51 -8.59 164.29 6.94
N SER A 52 -9.05 164.36 8.19
CA SER A 52 -9.99 163.43 8.81
C SER A 52 -11.20 164.15 9.38
N PHE A 53 -12.38 163.58 9.15
CA PHE A 53 -13.65 164.05 9.74
C PHE A 53 -13.96 163.20 10.96
N TYR A 54 -13.92 163.83 12.13
CA TYR A 54 -14.35 163.23 13.39
C TYR A 54 -15.75 163.72 13.73
N ALA A 55 -16.63 162.80 14.11
CA ALA A 55 -17.98 163.09 14.56
C ALA A 55 -18.30 162.34 15.85
N LYS A 56 -19.05 162.98 16.77
CA LYS A 56 -19.63 162.37 17.96
C LYS A 56 -21.14 162.53 17.92
N LYS A 57 -21.85 161.41 17.87
CA LYS A 57 -23.32 161.36 17.87
C LYS A 57 -23.92 161.67 19.25
N PRO A 58 -25.22 161.99 19.33
CA PRO A 58 -25.96 162.17 20.58
C PRO A 58 -25.91 160.97 21.54
N ASP A 59 -25.86 159.73 21.01
CA ASP A 59 -25.66 158.50 21.78
C ASP A 59 -24.26 158.37 22.42
N GLY A 60 -23.37 159.32 22.13
CA GLY A 60 -22.00 159.37 22.63
C GLY A 60 -20.99 158.61 21.79
N THR A 61 -21.41 157.78 20.81
CA THR A 61 -20.46 157.04 19.97
C THR A 61 -19.76 157.95 18.96
N LYS A 62 -18.53 157.60 18.62
CA LYS A 62 -17.67 158.34 17.70
C LYS A 62 -17.63 157.68 16.33
N ILE A 63 -17.53 158.50 15.30
CA ILE A 63 -17.37 158.11 13.90
C ILE A 63 -16.17 158.86 13.33
N PHE A 64 -15.45 158.18 12.44
CA PHE A 64 -14.29 158.67 11.70
C PHE A 64 -14.53 158.39 10.22
N ASN A 65 -14.49 159.42 9.38
CA ASN A 65 -14.52 159.29 7.92
C ASN A 65 -13.29 159.99 7.32
N THR A 66 -12.71 159.40 6.28
CA THR A 66 -11.71 160.09 5.42
C THR A 66 -12.36 161.27 4.71
N VAL A 67 -11.61 162.36 4.54
CA VAL A 67 -12.04 163.57 3.83
C VAL A 67 -11.31 163.65 2.49
N ASN A 68 -12.00 164.08 1.44
CA ASN A 68 -11.40 164.33 0.12
C ASN A 68 -11.01 165.80 -0.02
N ILE A 69 -9.79 166.10 -0.47
CA ILE A 69 -9.38 167.48 -0.77
C ILE A 69 -9.81 167.80 -2.21
N LEU A 70 -10.46 168.95 -2.42
CA LEU A 70 -10.98 169.40 -3.72
C LEU A 70 -10.16 170.54 -4.34
N ASP A 71 -9.60 171.42 -3.51
CA ASP A 71 -8.73 172.52 -3.90
C ASP A 71 -7.76 172.77 -2.73
N ASP A 72 -6.49 172.38 -2.90
CA ASP A 72 -5.47 172.43 -1.86
C ASP A 72 -4.82 173.81 -1.73
N GLU A 73 -4.85 174.64 -2.76
CA GLU A 73 -4.42 176.04 -2.71
C GLU A 73 -5.45 176.91 -1.95
N ASN A 74 -6.75 176.60 -2.06
CA ASN A 74 -7.86 177.38 -1.46
C ASN A 74 -8.56 176.67 -0.29
N GLY A 75 -7.95 175.65 0.30
CA GLY A 75 -8.42 175.02 1.55
C GLY A 75 -9.77 174.30 1.46
N LEU A 76 -10.22 173.89 0.26
CA LEU A 76 -11.55 173.29 0.05
C LEU A 76 -11.52 171.78 0.13
N VAL A 77 -12.38 171.21 0.97
CA VAL A 77 -12.51 169.76 1.18
C VAL A 77 -13.96 169.29 1.09
N GLU A 78 -14.19 168.00 0.87
CA GLU A 78 -15.52 167.36 0.82
C GLU A 78 -15.57 166.04 1.60
N PHE A 79 -16.68 165.80 2.30
CA PHE A 79 -16.95 164.54 2.98
C PHE A 79 -18.43 164.14 2.93
N ASN A 80 -18.69 162.84 3.08
CA ASN A 80 -20.02 162.24 3.02
C ASN A 80 -20.62 162.10 4.42
N LEU A 81 -21.93 162.36 4.54
CA LEU A 81 -22.70 161.98 5.72
C LEU A 81 -23.19 160.54 5.50
N THR A 82 -22.55 159.57 6.16
CA THR A 82 -22.88 158.15 6.00
C THR A 82 -24.14 157.80 6.77
N THR A 83 -24.78 156.68 6.42
CA THR A 83 -25.92 156.14 7.19
C THR A 83 -25.59 155.97 8.67
N GLN A 84 -24.32 155.70 9.01
CA GLN A 84 -23.84 155.65 10.40
C GLN A 84 -23.74 157.04 11.05
N THR A 85 -23.24 158.06 10.33
CA THR A 85 -23.28 159.47 10.80
C THR A 85 -24.71 159.92 11.08
N LEU A 86 -25.68 159.38 10.33
CA LEU A 86 -27.11 159.70 10.41
C LEU A 86 -27.95 158.64 11.16
N ALA A 87 -27.33 157.73 11.93
CA ALA A 87 -28.05 156.61 12.54
C ALA A 87 -28.92 156.99 13.76
N VAL A 88 -28.65 158.14 14.39
CA VAL A 88 -29.31 158.59 15.64
C VAL A 88 -29.72 160.05 15.50
N GLU A 89 -30.94 160.37 15.91
CA GLU A 89 -31.49 161.72 15.91
C GLU A 89 -30.75 162.66 16.89
N GLY A 90 -30.62 163.94 16.51
CA GLY A 90 -30.08 165.03 17.33
C GLY A 90 -28.86 165.72 16.72
N GLU A 91 -28.23 166.61 17.50
CA GLU A 91 -27.05 167.37 17.08
C GLU A 91 -25.76 166.52 17.21
N VAL A 92 -25.23 166.08 16.07
CA VAL A 92 -23.93 165.42 15.95
C VAL A 92 -22.84 166.50 15.99
N LYS A 93 -21.86 166.36 16.89
CA LYS A 93 -20.74 167.32 17.02
C LYS A 93 -19.55 166.87 16.19
N CYS A 94 -19.00 167.74 15.37
CA CYS A 94 -18.01 167.41 14.34
C CYS A 94 -16.79 168.34 14.40
N GLU A 95 -15.63 167.83 14.02
CA GLU A 95 -14.40 168.59 13.83
C GLU A 95 -13.61 168.00 12.64
N LEU A 96 -12.86 168.85 11.93
CA LEU A 96 -11.90 168.41 10.93
C LEU A 96 -10.49 168.47 11.54
N THR A 97 -9.74 167.39 11.42
CA THR A 97 -8.34 167.34 11.83
C THR A 97 -7.45 167.21 10.61
N ILE A 98 -6.53 168.15 10.48
CA ILE A 98 -5.46 168.21 9.51
C ILE A 98 -4.21 167.59 10.15
N PHE A 99 -3.57 166.70 9.42
CA PHE A 99 -2.30 166.08 9.77
C PHE A 99 -1.23 166.50 8.75
N ASP A 100 -0.10 166.99 9.24
CA ASP A 100 1.09 167.23 8.42
C ASP A 100 2.05 166.04 8.54
N GLU A 101 2.21 165.27 7.48
CA GLU A 101 3.07 164.07 7.46
C GLU A 101 4.57 164.42 7.39
N ALA A 102 4.93 165.67 7.05
CA ALA A 102 6.32 166.10 6.95
C ALA A 102 6.85 166.70 8.28
N GLU A 103 6.04 167.50 8.97
CA GLU A 103 6.41 168.11 10.25
C GLU A 103 5.83 167.38 11.48
N GLY A 104 4.90 166.43 11.29
CA GLY A 104 4.26 165.68 12.38
C GLY A 104 3.27 166.51 13.20
N VAL A 105 2.78 167.62 12.64
CA VAL A 105 1.91 168.60 13.31
C VAL A 105 0.44 168.22 13.12
N ILE A 106 -0.35 168.40 14.19
CA ILE A 106 -1.81 168.21 14.16
C ILE A 106 -2.49 169.56 14.39
N LEU A 107 -3.38 169.93 13.48
CA LEU A 107 -4.24 171.11 13.58
C LEU A 107 -5.70 170.66 13.48
N SER A 108 -6.55 171.06 14.41
CA SER A 108 -7.99 170.80 14.35
C SER A 108 -8.77 172.08 14.19
N THR A 109 -9.86 172.04 13.41
CA THR A 109 -10.79 173.15 13.27
C THR A 109 -11.64 173.35 14.53
N ALA A 110 -12.27 174.51 14.64
CA ALA A 110 -13.41 174.72 15.54
C ALA A 110 -14.47 173.61 15.37
N ILE A 111 -15.12 173.24 16.47
CA ILE A 111 -16.21 172.25 16.47
C ILE A 111 -17.46 172.86 15.83
N PHE A 112 -18.07 172.14 14.90
CA PHE A 112 -19.33 172.48 14.24
C PHE A 112 -20.34 171.36 14.39
N ASN A 113 -21.64 171.67 14.36
CA ASN A 113 -22.70 170.66 14.58
C ASN A 113 -23.50 170.36 13.31
N ILE A 114 -24.05 169.15 13.23
CA ILE A 114 -24.92 168.67 12.16
C ILE A 114 -26.19 168.09 12.80
N SER A 115 -27.36 168.63 12.43
CA SER A 115 -28.64 168.24 13.01
C SER A 115 -29.26 167.06 12.24
N VAL A 116 -29.44 165.91 12.91
CA VAL A 116 -30.13 164.73 12.37
C VAL A 116 -31.57 164.69 12.89
N ILE A 117 -32.53 164.32 12.04
CA ILE A 117 -33.98 164.32 12.31
C ILE A 117 -34.56 162.91 12.06
N GLU A 118 -35.47 162.42 12.90
CA GLU A 118 -36.08 161.07 12.85
C GLU A 118 -36.72 160.70 11.48
N THR A 119 -36.82 159.40 11.17
CA THR A 119 -37.47 158.87 9.96
C THR A 119 -38.76 158.11 10.26
N ILE A 120 -39.70 158.08 9.30
CA ILE A 120 -41.08 157.57 9.49
C ILE A 120 -41.24 156.13 8.90
N ARG A 121 -40.15 155.53 8.42
CA ARG A 121 -40.16 154.22 7.74
C ARG A 121 -39.89 153.07 8.71
N ASP A 122 -40.81 152.11 8.75
CA ASP A 122 -40.66 150.81 9.38
C ASP A 122 -40.67 149.71 8.30
N ASP A 123 -39.70 148.79 8.35
CA ASP A 123 -39.49 147.72 7.37
C ASP A 123 -39.98 146.33 7.86
N ASN A 124 -40.39 146.20 9.13
CA ASN A 124 -40.63 144.89 9.77
C ASN A 124 -41.98 144.24 9.41
N ALA A 125 -42.82 144.85 8.58
CA ALA A 125 -44.27 144.56 8.50
C ALA A 125 -44.71 143.59 7.39
N ILE A 126 -43.79 143.02 6.59
CA ILE A 126 -44.13 142.35 5.31
C ILE A 126 -43.71 140.85 5.24
N GLU A 127 -42.86 140.38 6.14
CA GLU A 127 -42.02 139.18 5.97
C GLU A 127 -42.55 137.93 6.72
N SER A 128 -43.83 137.55 6.56
CA SER A 128 -44.39 136.40 7.32
C SER A 128 -45.54 135.61 6.68
N SER A 129 -45.99 135.94 5.47
CA SER A 129 -47.18 135.30 4.85
C SER A 129 -46.86 134.33 3.71
N ASN A 130 -45.62 134.33 3.20
CA ASN A 130 -45.28 133.67 1.94
C ASN A 130 -44.48 132.36 2.15
N GLU A 131 -43.78 132.28 3.29
CA GLU A 131 -42.91 131.18 3.71
C GLU A 131 -43.74 129.98 4.16
N PHE A 132 -44.81 130.23 4.93
CA PHE A 132 -45.65 129.20 5.54
C PHE A 132 -46.26 128.23 4.51
N ASN A 133 -46.80 128.76 3.41
CA ASN A 133 -47.40 127.94 2.35
C ASN A 133 -46.35 127.10 1.59
N GLN A 134 -45.10 127.55 1.49
CA GLN A 134 -44.02 126.80 0.86
C GLN A 134 -43.56 125.64 1.75
N ILE A 135 -43.48 125.87 3.07
CA ILE A 135 -43.12 124.82 4.05
C ILE A 135 -44.13 123.66 4.01
N ILE A 136 -45.44 123.95 3.92
CA ILE A 136 -46.47 122.90 3.81
C ILE A 136 -46.31 122.07 2.52
N GLN A 137 -45.98 122.68 1.38
CA GLN A 137 -45.74 121.94 0.13
C GLN A 137 -44.49 121.05 0.21
N VAL A 138 -43.43 121.50 0.89
CA VAL A 138 -42.23 120.69 1.12
C VAL A 138 -42.52 119.51 2.04
N LEU A 139 -43.30 119.70 3.11
CA LEU A 139 -43.69 118.62 4.03
C LEU A 139 -44.50 117.52 3.34
N ASN A 140 -45.48 117.88 2.50
CA ASN A 140 -46.24 116.89 1.72
C ASN A 140 -45.32 116.08 0.80
N ARG A 141 -44.42 116.75 0.07
CA ARG A 141 -43.46 116.09 -0.84
C ARG A 141 -42.45 115.20 -0.09
N LEU A 142 -42.08 115.54 1.13
CA LEU A 142 -41.25 114.66 1.97
C LEU A 142 -42.01 113.38 2.34
N SER A 143 -43.29 113.48 2.72
CA SER A 143 -44.13 112.30 3.01
C SER A 143 -44.34 111.40 1.78
N GLU A 144 -44.47 111.97 0.58
CA GLU A 144 -44.49 111.23 -0.69
C GLU A 144 -43.16 110.50 -0.96
N ILE A 145 -42.03 111.14 -0.66
CA ILE A 145 -40.70 110.53 -0.78
C ILE A 145 -40.52 109.39 0.24
N GLU A 146 -40.94 109.57 1.49
CA GLU A 146 -40.92 108.54 2.53
C GLU A 146 -41.77 107.31 2.13
N ALA A 147 -42.94 107.52 1.52
CA ALA A 147 -43.79 106.45 1.01
C ALA A 147 -43.10 105.64 -0.11
N HIS A 148 -42.49 106.32 -1.10
CA HIS A 148 -41.74 105.65 -2.17
C HIS A 148 -40.42 105.02 -1.69
N GLU A 149 -39.78 105.57 -0.66
CA GLU A 149 -38.60 104.98 -0.04
C GLU A 149 -38.96 103.64 0.65
N MET A 150 -40.05 103.60 1.42
CA MET A 150 -40.59 102.37 2.02
C MET A 150 -41.01 101.35 0.94
N GLU A 151 -41.66 101.79 -0.14
CA GLU A 151 -42.00 100.94 -1.28
C GLU A 151 -40.75 100.35 -1.95
N ARG A 152 -39.70 101.15 -2.17
CA ARG A 152 -38.44 100.64 -2.76
C ARG A 152 -37.71 99.69 -1.81
N ILE A 153 -37.71 99.94 -0.50
CA ILE A 153 -37.12 99.05 0.51
C ILE A 153 -37.86 97.70 0.50
N SER A 154 -39.20 97.69 0.53
CA SER A 154 -39.98 96.45 0.46
C SER A 154 -39.71 95.63 -0.82
N ASN A 155 -39.59 96.31 -1.97
CA ASN A 155 -39.22 95.66 -3.23
C ASN A 155 -37.75 95.16 -3.26
N GLU A 156 -36.83 95.86 -2.59
CA GLU A 156 -35.44 95.45 -2.42
C GLU A 156 -35.35 94.17 -1.55
N GLU A 157 -36.02 94.16 -0.40
CA GLU A 157 -36.13 93.00 0.50
C GLU A 157 -36.73 91.80 -0.22
N ALA A 158 -37.83 91.99 -0.97
CA ALA A 158 -38.44 90.93 -1.77
C ALA A 158 -37.49 90.37 -2.84
N ARG A 159 -36.67 91.22 -3.49
CA ARG A 159 -35.67 90.76 -4.46
C ARG A 159 -34.52 90.00 -3.79
N VAL A 160 -34.05 90.46 -2.63
CA VAL A 160 -32.97 89.80 -1.86
C VAL A 160 -33.42 88.42 -1.37
N LEU A 161 -34.65 88.29 -0.85
CA LEU A 161 -35.24 87.00 -0.48
C LEU A 161 -35.38 86.06 -1.69
N ALA A 162 -35.78 86.59 -2.85
CA ALA A 162 -35.87 85.81 -4.08
C ALA A 162 -34.48 85.37 -4.61
N GLU A 163 -33.42 86.15 -4.38
CA GLU A 163 -32.04 85.75 -4.71
C GLU A 163 -31.55 84.64 -3.78
N GLN A 164 -31.72 84.81 -2.46
CA GLN A 164 -31.36 83.79 -1.46
C GLN A 164 -32.05 82.45 -1.72
N GLN A 165 -33.32 82.46 -2.13
CA GLN A 165 -34.02 81.24 -2.52
C GLN A 165 -33.44 80.61 -3.81
N ARG A 166 -32.96 81.41 -4.78
CA ARG A 166 -32.25 80.87 -5.95
C ARG A 166 -30.90 80.27 -5.58
N GLU A 167 -30.14 80.91 -4.70
CA GLU A 167 -28.85 80.39 -4.20
C GLU A 167 -29.03 79.06 -3.45
N GLN A 168 -30.10 78.92 -2.66
CA GLN A 168 -30.46 77.65 -2.01
C GLN A 168 -30.81 76.58 -3.04
N ASN A 169 -31.69 76.88 -4.00
CA ASN A 169 -32.09 75.95 -5.06
C ASN A 169 -30.91 75.54 -5.97
N GLU A 170 -29.95 76.45 -6.20
CA GLU A 170 -28.69 76.20 -6.90
C GLU A 170 -27.82 75.21 -6.12
N SER A 171 -27.65 75.42 -4.82
CA SER A 171 -26.90 74.55 -3.91
C SER A 171 -27.51 73.14 -3.82
N GLU A 172 -28.85 73.04 -3.75
CA GLU A 172 -29.56 71.77 -3.83
C GLU A 172 -29.34 71.07 -5.17
N ARG A 173 -29.40 71.78 -6.30
CA ARG A 173 -29.15 71.17 -7.62
C ARG A 173 -27.71 70.68 -7.75
N ILE A 174 -26.72 71.44 -7.27
CA ILE A 174 -25.31 71.03 -7.23
C ILE A 174 -25.12 69.78 -6.37
N THR A 175 -25.78 69.72 -5.20
CA THR A 175 -25.74 68.55 -4.31
C THR A 175 -26.32 67.31 -4.99
N ASN A 176 -27.51 67.43 -5.59
CA ASN A 176 -28.18 66.34 -6.32
C ASN A 176 -27.36 65.86 -7.54
N GLU A 177 -26.73 66.79 -8.28
CA GLU A 177 -25.83 66.47 -9.40
C GLU A 177 -24.61 65.66 -8.92
N ASN A 178 -23.97 66.07 -7.82
CA ASN A 178 -22.85 65.34 -7.22
C ASN A 178 -23.26 63.92 -6.77
N THR A 179 -24.43 63.76 -6.15
CA THR A 179 -24.99 62.44 -5.80
C THR A 179 -25.26 61.60 -7.05
N ARG A 180 -25.76 62.18 -8.15
CA ARG A 180 -25.95 61.45 -9.42
C ARG A 180 -24.62 61.00 -10.02
N GLN A 181 -23.58 61.84 -9.97
CA GLN A 181 -22.25 61.51 -10.49
C GLN A 181 -21.56 60.41 -9.67
N GLN A 182 -21.66 60.45 -8.33
CA GLN A 182 -21.20 59.37 -7.46
C GLN A 182 -21.90 58.05 -7.80
N SER A 183 -23.24 58.06 -7.86
CA SER A 183 -24.06 56.89 -8.21
C SER A 183 -23.68 56.28 -9.57
N GLU A 184 -23.45 57.13 -10.58
CA GLU A 184 -23.05 56.72 -11.92
C GLU A 184 -21.62 56.16 -11.98
N ASN A 185 -20.71 56.63 -11.11
CA ASN A 185 -19.38 56.04 -10.99
C ASN A 185 -19.44 54.66 -10.32
N THR A 186 -20.15 54.51 -9.20
CA THR A 186 -20.40 53.20 -8.57
C THR A 186 -21.04 52.21 -9.56
N ARG A 187 -21.93 52.67 -10.45
CA ARG A 187 -22.52 51.85 -11.51
C ARG A 187 -21.47 51.38 -12.54
N LYS A 188 -20.50 52.21 -12.91
CA LYS A 188 -19.38 51.84 -13.81
C LYS A 188 -18.44 50.84 -13.14
N ASP A 189 -18.09 51.06 -11.88
CA ASP A 189 -17.18 50.20 -11.12
C ASP A 189 -17.78 48.79 -10.97
N ASN A 190 -19.06 48.70 -10.60
CA ASN A 190 -19.81 47.44 -10.56
C ASN A 190 -19.84 46.72 -11.92
N GLU A 191 -19.98 47.46 -13.03
CA GLU A 191 -19.96 46.91 -14.39
C GLU A 191 -18.55 46.45 -14.83
N ILE A 192 -17.49 47.09 -14.34
CA ILE A 192 -16.09 46.62 -14.51
C ILE A 192 -15.89 45.32 -13.74
N THR A 193 -16.26 45.27 -12.45
CA THR A 193 -16.19 44.05 -11.63
C THR A 193 -17.00 42.90 -12.25
N ARG A 194 -18.20 43.18 -12.76
CA ARG A 194 -19.03 42.17 -13.46
C ARG A 194 -18.32 41.61 -14.70
N LYS A 195 -17.67 42.45 -15.50
CA LYS A 195 -16.89 42.03 -16.68
C LYS A 195 -15.66 41.19 -16.30
N GLN A 196 -14.95 41.56 -15.23
CA GLN A 196 -13.82 40.79 -14.69
C GLN A 196 -14.28 39.40 -14.22
N ASN A 197 -15.35 39.33 -13.42
CA ASN A 197 -15.93 38.08 -12.95
C ASN A 197 -16.42 37.18 -14.09
N GLU A 198 -17.07 37.75 -15.12
CA GLU A 198 -17.49 37.01 -16.32
C GLU A 198 -16.30 36.50 -17.16
N THR A 199 -15.17 37.20 -17.13
CA THR A 199 -13.93 36.78 -17.79
C THR A 199 -13.29 35.61 -17.04
N GLN A 200 -13.21 35.70 -15.70
CA GLN A 200 -12.73 34.61 -14.86
C GLN A 200 -13.63 33.36 -14.98
N ARG A 201 -14.96 33.55 -15.02
CA ARG A 201 -15.92 32.45 -15.20
C ARG A 201 -15.68 31.69 -16.52
N LYS A 202 -15.38 32.41 -17.62
CA LYS A 202 -15.03 31.80 -18.91
C LYS A 202 -13.72 31.01 -18.83
N SER A 203 -12.67 31.60 -18.26
CA SER A 203 -11.38 30.93 -18.08
C SER A 203 -11.52 29.64 -17.26
N ASN A 204 -12.27 29.67 -16.15
CA ASN A 204 -12.55 28.49 -15.33
C ASN A 204 -13.33 27.41 -16.10
N GLU A 205 -14.31 27.81 -16.91
CA GLU A 205 -15.13 26.90 -17.72
C GLU A 205 -14.33 26.27 -18.88
N ASP A 206 -13.37 26.99 -19.47
CA ASP A 206 -12.50 26.42 -20.50
C ASP A 206 -11.45 25.46 -19.90
N THR A 207 -10.90 25.77 -18.72
CA THR A 207 -10.10 24.79 -17.95
C THR A 207 -10.92 23.56 -17.55
N ARG A 208 -12.21 23.74 -17.18
CA ARG A 208 -13.11 22.62 -16.88
C ARG A 208 -13.28 21.69 -18.08
N LYS A 209 -13.50 22.24 -19.29
CA LYS A 209 -13.59 21.45 -20.54
C LYS A 209 -12.29 20.70 -20.84
N GLN A 210 -11.13 21.34 -20.70
CA GLN A 210 -9.83 20.70 -20.90
C GLN A 210 -9.64 19.50 -19.96
N ASN A 211 -9.98 19.66 -18.68
CA ASN A 211 -9.93 18.57 -17.70
C ASN A 211 -10.94 17.45 -18.01
N GLU A 212 -12.13 17.79 -18.53
CA GLU A 212 -13.13 16.82 -18.98
C GLU A 212 -12.61 15.96 -20.13
N THR A 213 -12.04 16.58 -21.17
CA THR A 213 -11.42 15.87 -22.31
C THR A 213 -10.20 15.04 -21.89
N ILE A 214 -9.43 15.47 -20.90
CA ILE A 214 -8.35 14.64 -20.32
C ILE A 214 -8.94 13.41 -19.60
N ARG A 215 -10.05 13.58 -18.85
CA ARG A 215 -10.74 12.44 -18.22
C ARG A 215 -11.28 11.47 -19.26
N GLU A 216 -11.92 11.95 -20.32
CA GLU A 216 -12.47 11.14 -21.41
C GLU A 216 -11.40 10.31 -22.12
N ASN A 217 -10.23 10.91 -22.42
CA ASN A 217 -9.10 10.17 -23.02
C ASN A 217 -8.53 9.11 -22.05
N ASN A 218 -8.42 9.42 -20.76
CA ASN A 218 -7.96 8.45 -19.75
C ASN A 218 -8.97 7.29 -19.56
N GLU A 219 -10.27 7.58 -19.67
CA GLU A 219 -11.35 6.59 -19.63
C GLU A 219 -11.21 5.60 -20.80
N TYR A 220 -11.08 6.11 -22.02
CA TYR A 220 -10.86 5.33 -23.25
C TYR A 220 -9.63 4.43 -23.16
N VAL A 221 -8.48 4.95 -22.72
CA VAL A 221 -7.24 4.17 -22.56
C VAL A 221 -7.41 3.04 -21.52
N ARG A 222 -8.18 3.27 -20.45
CA ARG A 222 -8.49 2.23 -19.46
C ARG A 222 -9.41 1.15 -20.05
N GLU A 223 -10.41 1.53 -20.85
CA GLU A 223 -11.29 0.58 -21.55
C GLU A 223 -10.53 -0.27 -22.57
N GLU A 224 -9.56 0.30 -23.28
CA GLU A 224 -8.69 -0.44 -24.20
C GLU A 224 -7.82 -1.46 -23.44
N HIS A 225 -7.12 -1.04 -22.39
CA HIS A 225 -6.31 -1.95 -21.56
C HIS A 225 -7.14 -3.05 -20.88
N GLU A 226 -8.35 -2.76 -20.44
CA GLU A 226 -9.24 -3.75 -19.83
C GLU A 226 -9.81 -4.73 -20.88
N SER A 227 -9.99 -4.28 -22.12
CA SER A 227 -10.32 -5.16 -23.26
C SER A 227 -9.15 -6.08 -23.62
N GLN A 228 -7.93 -5.54 -23.66
CA GLN A 228 -6.70 -6.32 -23.84
C GLN A 228 -6.52 -7.37 -22.71
N ARG A 229 -6.77 -7.00 -21.45
CA ARG A 229 -6.73 -7.92 -20.29
C ARG A 229 -7.69 -9.11 -20.48
N LYS A 230 -8.94 -8.84 -20.87
CA LYS A 230 -9.96 -9.88 -21.08
C LYS A 230 -9.59 -10.84 -22.20
N VAL A 231 -9.00 -10.36 -23.30
CA VAL A 231 -8.50 -11.22 -24.37
C VAL A 231 -7.37 -12.12 -23.86
N SER A 232 -6.37 -11.55 -23.15
CA SER A 232 -5.27 -12.33 -22.55
C SER A 232 -5.76 -13.38 -21.55
N GLU A 233 -6.73 -13.06 -20.72
CA GLU A 233 -7.26 -13.97 -19.69
C GLU A 233 -8.13 -15.10 -20.29
N ASN A 234 -8.89 -14.80 -21.35
CA ASN A 234 -9.56 -15.84 -22.14
C ASN A 234 -8.55 -16.78 -22.81
N THR A 235 -7.45 -16.26 -23.35
CA THR A 235 -6.36 -17.07 -23.92
C THR A 235 -5.67 -17.92 -22.85
N ARG A 236 -5.40 -17.37 -21.67
CA ARG A 236 -4.85 -18.12 -20.52
C ARG A 236 -5.76 -19.27 -20.11
N SER A 237 -7.07 -19.00 -20.06
CA SER A 237 -8.09 -19.99 -19.68
C SER A 237 -8.22 -21.11 -20.72
N GLN A 238 -8.15 -20.80 -22.02
CA GLN A 238 -8.15 -21.83 -23.06
C GLN A 238 -6.89 -22.71 -23.00
N ASN A 239 -5.71 -22.10 -22.88
CA ASN A 239 -4.45 -22.84 -22.76
C ASN A 239 -4.44 -23.77 -21.54
N GLU A 240 -5.11 -23.40 -20.45
CA GLU A 240 -5.26 -24.22 -19.26
C GLU A 240 -6.23 -25.39 -19.47
N ASN A 241 -7.38 -25.17 -20.12
CA ASN A 241 -8.28 -26.25 -20.52
C ASN A 241 -7.59 -27.26 -21.46
N ASP A 242 -6.81 -26.76 -22.41
CA ASP A 242 -6.00 -27.60 -23.32
C ASP A 242 -4.94 -28.38 -22.54
N ARG A 243 -4.31 -27.77 -21.52
CA ARG A 243 -3.35 -28.46 -20.62
C ARG A 243 -4.01 -29.60 -19.84
N ILE A 244 -5.19 -29.35 -19.27
CA ILE A 244 -5.97 -30.37 -18.53
C ILE A 244 -6.36 -31.52 -19.45
N SER A 245 -6.92 -31.25 -20.63
CA SER A 245 -7.30 -32.28 -21.61
C SER A 245 -6.14 -33.17 -22.07
N ASN A 246 -4.95 -32.58 -22.24
CA ASN A 246 -3.71 -33.33 -22.52
C ASN A 246 -3.26 -34.19 -21.33
N GLU A 247 -3.45 -33.72 -20.09
CA GLU A 247 -3.10 -34.47 -18.87
C GLU A 247 -4.08 -35.63 -18.64
N ASP A 248 -5.39 -35.43 -18.78
CA ASP A 248 -6.39 -36.51 -18.71
C ASP A 248 -6.12 -37.60 -19.77
N SER A 249 -5.71 -37.18 -20.98
CA SER A 249 -5.26 -38.08 -22.04
C SER A 249 -3.99 -38.85 -21.64
N ARG A 250 -3.04 -38.23 -20.93
CA ARG A 250 -1.83 -38.89 -20.41
C ARG A 250 -2.16 -39.91 -19.32
N ILE A 251 -3.01 -39.53 -18.36
CA ILE A 251 -3.48 -40.39 -17.27
C ILE A 251 -4.22 -41.62 -17.83
N THR A 252 -5.10 -41.42 -18.82
CA THR A 252 -5.81 -42.51 -19.50
C THR A 252 -4.85 -43.49 -20.16
N ASN A 253 -3.84 -42.99 -20.89
CA ASN A 253 -2.82 -43.84 -21.52
C ASN A 253 -1.95 -44.58 -20.50
N GLU A 254 -1.58 -43.97 -19.37
CA GLU A 254 -0.78 -44.64 -18.35
C GLU A 254 -1.58 -45.72 -17.60
N ASN A 255 -2.86 -45.47 -17.31
CA ASN A 255 -3.76 -46.48 -16.74
C ASN A 255 -3.93 -47.69 -17.67
N GLN A 256 -3.99 -47.48 -18.99
CA GLN A 256 -3.97 -48.58 -19.96
C GLN A 256 -2.64 -49.34 -19.91
N ARG A 257 -1.50 -48.65 -19.92
CA ARG A 257 -0.17 -49.28 -19.81
C ARG A 257 0.00 -50.11 -18.53
N VAL A 258 -0.53 -49.64 -17.39
CA VAL A 258 -0.54 -50.38 -16.13
C VAL A 258 -1.42 -51.63 -16.22
N THR A 259 -2.57 -51.54 -16.88
CA THR A 259 -3.48 -52.67 -17.12
C THR A 259 -2.85 -53.72 -18.02
N ASP A 260 -2.20 -53.30 -19.11
CA ASP A 260 -1.48 -54.17 -20.05
C ASP A 260 -0.30 -54.87 -19.36
N GLU A 261 0.48 -54.13 -18.56
CA GLU A 261 1.63 -54.66 -17.82
C GLU A 261 1.21 -55.63 -16.70
N ASN A 262 0.09 -55.41 -16.04
CA ASN A 262 -0.46 -56.37 -15.07
C ASN A 262 -0.99 -57.64 -15.77
N THR A 263 -1.63 -57.49 -16.93
CA THR A 263 -2.02 -58.62 -17.78
C THR A 263 -0.80 -59.42 -18.26
N ARG A 264 0.30 -58.73 -18.60
CA ARG A 264 1.58 -59.35 -18.98
C ARG A 264 2.21 -60.15 -17.83
N LYS A 265 2.11 -59.68 -16.58
CA LYS A 265 2.56 -60.41 -15.38
C LYS A 265 1.75 -61.68 -15.16
N GLN A 266 0.42 -61.60 -15.19
CA GLN A 266 -0.42 -62.80 -15.03
C GLN A 266 -0.11 -63.87 -16.08
N ASN A 267 0.05 -63.47 -17.36
CA ASN A 267 0.45 -64.38 -18.44
C ASN A 267 1.86 -64.98 -18.25
N GLU A 268 2.76 -64.28 -17.57
CA GLU A 268 4.10 -64.79 -17.22
C GLU A 268 4.03 -65.79 -16.06
N ASP A 269 3.29 -65.47 -14.99
CA ASP A 269 3.08 -66.36 -13.84
C ASP A 269 2.34 -67.65 -14.24
N ASP A 270 1.31 -67.54 -15.11
CA ASP A 270 0.61 -68.68 -15.70
C ASP A 270 1.57 -69.54 -16.55
N ARG A 271 2.48 -68.92 -17.32
CA ARG A 271 3.50 -69.66 -18.09
C ARG A 271 4.49 -70.38 -17.18
N VAL A 272 4.94 -69.75 -16.10
CA VAL A 272 5.84 -70.35 -15.10
C VAL A 272 5.15 -71.53 -14.40
N SER A 273 3.88 -71.38 -14.04
CA SER A 273 3.06 -72.45 -13.46
C SER A 273 2.94 -73.66 -14.39
N ASN A 274 2.56 -73.43 -15.66
CA ASN A 274 2.46 -74.47 -16.68
C ASN A 274 3.80 -75.17 -16.97
N GLU A 275 4.91 -74.42 -17.03
CA GLU A 275 6.25 -74.99 -17.22
C GLU A 275 6.71 -75.81 -16.02
N ASN A 276 6.32 -75.44 -14.79
CA ASN A 276 6.60 -76.24 -13.60
C ASN A 276 5.76 -77.53 -13.56
N ALA A 277 4.48 -77.48 -13.94
CA ALA A 277 3.66 -78.68 -14.14
C ALA A 277 4.24 -79.60 -15.22
N ARG A 278 4.75 -79.04 -16.33
CA ARG A 278 5.46 -79.79 -17.38
C ARG A 278 6.73 -80.47 -16.86
N LYS A 279 7.53 -79.80 -16.03
CA LYS A 279 8.73 -80.39 -15.38
C LYS A 279 8.37 -81.53 -14.43
N GLN A 280 7.28 -81.42 -13.68
CA GLN A 280 6.80 -82.51 -12.81
C GLN A 280 6.36 -83.73 -13.63
N SER A 281 5.55 -83.52 -14.68
CA SER A 281 5.16 -84.59 -15.62
C SER A 281 6.36 -85.23 -16.34
N GLU A 282 7.37 -84.43 -16.68
CA GLU A 282 8.64 -84.92 -17.23
C GLU A 282 9.38 -85.82 -16.22
N ALA A 283 9.52 -85.39 -14.97
CA ALA A 283 10.19 -86.16 -13.92
C ALA A 283 9.49 -87.51 -13.66
N VAL A 284 8.16 -87.53 -13.53
CA VAL A 284 7.38 -88.76 -13.37
C VAL A 284 7.61 -89.72 -14.55
N ARG A 285 7.61 -89.23 -15.79
CA ARG A 285 7.87 -90.08 -16.97
C ARG A 285 9.30 -90.64 -16.99
N GLN A 286 10.29 -89.91 -16.49
CA GLN A 286 11.66 -90.40 -16.37
C GLN A 286 11.77 -91.49 -15.28
N GLU A 287 11.04 -91.36 -14.17
CA GLU A 287 10.95 -92.40 -13.13
C GLU A 287 10.24 -93.67 -13.64
N GLU A 288 9.09 -93.53 -14.32
CA GLU A 288 8.40 -94.66 -14.96
C GLU A 288 9.28 -95.39 -15.98
N GLU A 289 10.03 -94.63 -16.79
CA GLU A 289 10.94 -95.19 -17.79
C GLU A 289 12.20 -95.83 -17.15
N ALA A 290 12.67 -95.32 -16.01
CA ALA A 290 13.70 -95.97 -15.21
C ALA A 290 13.18 -97.31 -14.62
N GLN A 291 11.95 -97.33 -14.08
CA GLN A 291 11.31 -98.56 -13.63
C GLN A 291 11.14 -99.56 -14.79
N ARG A 292 10.68 -99.12 -15.96
CA ARG A 292 10.57 -99.94 -17.18
C ARG A 292 11.90 -100.59 -17.53
N LYS A 293 13.00 -99.83 -17.51
CA LYS A 293 14.37 -100.34 -17.77
C LYS A 293 14.82 -101.37 -16.72
N THR A 294 14.46 -101.19 -15.45
CA THR A 294 14.74 -102.19 -14.39
C THR A 294 13.93 -103.48 -14.61
N TYR A 295 12.64 -103.39 -14.92
CA TYR A 295 11.81 -104.56 -15.23
C TYR A 295 12.31 -105.31 -16.48
N GLU A 296 12.68 -104.57 -17.53
CA GLU A 296 13.25 -105.13 -18.75
C GLU A 296 14.61 -105.80 -18.50
N SER A 297 15.45 -105.22 -17.64
CA SER A 297 16.74 -105.82 -17.26
C SER A 297 16.55 -107.12 -16.48
N ARG A 298 15.58 -107.18 -15.55
CA ARG A 298 15.21 -108.41 -14.85
C ARG A 298 14.67 -109.46 -15.82
N ARG A 299 13.76 -109.08 -16.73
CA ARG A 299 13.21 -109.97 -17.77
C ARG A 299 14.31 -110.61 -18.63
N ARG A 300 15.39 -109.88 -18.93
CA ARG A 300 16.57 -110.42 -19.65
C ARG A 300 17.38 -111.39 -18.79
N GLN A 301 17.55 -111.12 -17.50
CA GLN A 301 18.20 -112.06 -16.58
C GLN A 301 17.38 -113.35 -16.43
N ASP A 302 16.06 -113.24 -16.27
CA ASP A 302 15.15 -114.39 -16.21
C ASP A 302 15.22 -115.23 -17.50
N GLU A 303 15.33 -114.59 -18.67
CA GLU A 303 15.50 -115.27 -19.96
C GLU A 303 16.87 -115.92 -20.11
N GLN A 304 17.95 -115.27 -19.64
CA GLN A 304 19.29 -115.87 -19.58
C GLN A 304 19.31 -117.11 -18.67
N ILE A 305 18.64 -117.05 -17.52
CA ILE A 305 18.48 -118.20 -16.60
C ILE A 305 17.65 -119.31 -17.26
N ARG A 306 16.55 -118.99 -17.95
CA ARG A 306 15.81 -119.98 -18.77
C ARG A 306 16.69 -120.64 -19.82
N HIS A 307 17.52 -119.87 -20.52
CA HIS A 307 18.42 -120.39 -21.54
C HIS A 307 19.53 -121.28 -20.96
N GLN A 308 20.11 -120.90 -19.81
CA GLN A 308 21.06 -121.74 -19.07
C GLN A 308 20.44 -123.04 -18.59
N ASN A 309 19.20 -123.00 -18.07
CA ASN A 309 18.45 -124.20 -17.67
C ASN A 309 18.11 -125.10 -18.88
N GLU A 310 17.83 -124.53 -20.05
CA GLU A 310 17.61 -125.28 -21.31
C GLU A 310 18.91 -125.96 -21.80
N ILE A 311 20.06 -125.28 -21.70
CA ILE A 311 21.38 -125.88 -21.97
C ILE A 311 21.64 -127.02 -20.98
N ALA A 312 21.45 -126.79 -19.68
CA ALA A 312 21.64 -127.82 -18.67
C ALA A 312 20.70 -129.01 -18.85
N ARG A 313 19.45 -128.81 -19.31
CA ARG A 313 18.55 -129.93 -19.64
C ARG A 313 19.08 -130.75 -20.82
N LYS A 314 19.63 -130.10 -21.85
CA LYS A 314 20.23 -130.76 -23.03
C LYS A 314 21.51 -131.51 -22.70
N GLU A 315 22.39 -130.93 -21.87
CA GLU A 315 23.58 -131.62 -21.38
C GLU A 315 23.17 -132.88 -20.59
N ASN A 316 22.23 -132.76 -19.66
CA ASN A 316 21.69 -133.91 -18.94
C ASN A 316 20.99 -134.96 -19.84
N GLU A 317 20.50 -134.58 -21.03
CA GLU A 317 19.97 -135.53 -22.02
C GLU A 317 21.10 -136.25 -22.77
N SER A 318 22.12 -135.51 -23.23
CA SER A 318 23.34 -136.07 -23.83
C SER A 318 24.04 -137.07 -22.89
N GLN A 319 24.12 -136.75 -21.59
CA GLN A 319 24.65 -137.67 -20.58
C GLN A 319 23.75 -138.92 -20.38
N ARG A 320 22.43 -138.81 -20.56
CA ARG A 320 21.52 -139.97 -20.59
C ARG A 320 21.73 -140.82 -21.85
N GLU A 321 21.87 -140.20 -23.01
CA GLU A 321 22.17 -140.88 -24.29
C GLU A 321 23.50 -141.65 -24.22
N LEU A 322 24.54 -141.04 -23.64
CA LEU A 322 25.84 -141.69 -23.38
C LEU A 322 25.70 -142.86 -22.39
N SER A 323 24.97 -142.67 -21.30
CA SER A 323 24.73 -143.73 -20.29
C SER A 323 23.96 -144.91 -20.89
N GLU A 324 22.99 -144.65 -21.76
CA GLU A 324 22.21 -145.69 -22.46
C GLU A 324 23.06 -146.39 -23.53
N ALA A 325 23.92 -145.67 -24.26
CA ALA A 325 24.88 -146.26 -25.18
C ALA A 325 25.89 -147.17 -24.45
N GLU A 326 26.40 -146.75 -23.29
CA GLU A 326 27.23 -147.59 -22.43
C GLU A 326 26.46 -148.81 -21.89
N ARG A 327 25.18 -148.65 -21.51
CA ARG A 327 24.32 -149.77 -21.11
C ARG A 327 24.10 -150.77 -22.26
N VAL A 328 23.97 -150.29 -23.50
CA VAL A 328 23.85 -151.15 -24.70
C VAL A 328 25.17 -151.87 -24.98
N ALA A 329 26.32 -151.19 -24.94
CA ALA A 329 27.63 -151.82 -25.14
C ALA A 329 27.92 -152.90 -24.06
N ASN A 330 27.55 -152.66 -22.81
CA ASN A 330 27.63 -153.68 -21.75
C ASN A 330 26.70 -154.88 -21.98
N GLU A 331 25.53 -154.67 -22.60
CA GLU A 331 24.61 -155.74 -22.99
C GLU A 331 25.16 -156.55 -24.18
N GLU A 332 25.83 -155.91 -25.14
CA GLU A 332 26.56 -156.60 -26.23
C GLU A 332 27.71 -157.46 -25.69
N ILE A 333 28.50 -156.94 -24.74
CA ILE A 333 29.54 -157.71 -24.03
C ILE A 333 28.91 -158.89 -23.26
N ARG A 334 27.75 -158.69 -22.61
CA ARG A 334 27.02 -159.78 -21.93
C ARG A 334 26.62 -160.87 -22.92
N ILE A 335 26.10 -160.50 -24.10
CA ILE A 335 25.73 -161.44 -25.17
C ILE A 335 26.96 -162.21 -25.66
N GLN A 336 28.09 -161.55 -25.92
CA GLN A 336 29.33 -162.24 -26.33
C GLN A 336 29.79 -163.24 -25.25
N SER A 337 29.75 -162.86 -23.96
CA SER A 337 30.10 -163.76 -22.85
C SER A 337 29.19 -165.00 -22.72
N GLU A 338 28.00 -164.98 -23.33
CA GLU A 338 27.05 -166.09 -23.36
C GLU A 338 27.23 -166.98 -24.60
N ILE A 339 27.81 -166.44 -25.68
CA ILE A 339 28.28 -167.18 -26.86
C ILE A 339 29.54 -167.97 -26.48
N ASP A 340 30.53 -167.29 -25.90
CA ASP A 340 31.81 -167.89 -25.48
C ASP A 340 31.63 -169.02 -24.44
N ARG A 341 30.49 -169.02 -23.73
CA ARG A 341 30.15 -170.02 -22.71
C ARG A 341 29.78 -171.40 -23.28
N GLN A 342 29.52 -171.53 -24.58
CA GLN A 342 28.91 -172.74 -25.17
C GLN A 342 29.90 -173.71 -25.83
N ASP A 343 31.17 -173.32 -26.03
CA ASP A 343 32.08 -174.00 -26.99
C ASP A 343 33.41 -174.52 -26.38
N PHE A 344 33.39 -175.06 -25.15
CA PHE A 344 34.61 -175.54 -24.47
C PHE A 344 34.58 -177.02 -24.04
N ASN A 345 35.63 -177.77 -24.43
CA ASN A 345 35.84 -179.18 -24.10
C ASN A 345 37.31 -179.43 -23.64
N PRO A 346 37.60 -180.04 -22.48
CA PRO A 346 38.81 -179.71 -21.70
C PRO A 346 40.10 -180.49 -22.06
N ASN A 347 40.37 -180.78 -23.34
CA ASN A 347 41.46 -181.71 -23.73
C ASN A 347 42.33 -181.24 -24.92
N ASN A 348 43.05 -180.11 -24.76
CA ASN A 348 44.26 -179.85 -25.56
C ASN A 348 45.27 -178.96 -24.80
N TYR A 349 46.56 -179.18 -25.00
CA TYR A 349 47.65 -178.57 -24.23
C TYR A 349 48.51 -177.59 -25.06
N VAL A 350 49.33 -176.81 -24.35
CA VAL A 350 50.30 -175.80 -24.85
C VAL A 350 51.04 -176.23 -26.11
N LYS A 351 51.14 -175.33 -27.09
CA LYS A 351 51.73 -175.62 -28.40
C LYS A 351 53.26 -175.67 -28.35
N THR A 352 53.85 -176.68 -29.01
CA THR A 352 55.30 -176.95 -29.02
C THR A 352 56.15 -175.84 -29.65
N ALA A 353 55.55 -174.87 -30.34
CA ALA A 353 56.25 -173.77 -31.02
C ALA A 353 56.74 -172.65 -30.06
N GLU A 354 56.20 -172.58 -28.85
CA GLU A 354 56.32 -171.40 -27.96
C GLU A 354 57.41 -171.56 -26.88
N LYS A 355 58.15 -172.68 -26.85
CA LYS A 355 59.25 -172.91 -25.89
C LYS A 355 60.56 -172.28 -26.37
N GLY A 356 61.10 -171.35 -25.60
CA GLY A 356 62.41 -170.72 -25.86
C GLY A 356 62.41 -169.62 -26.92
N ALA A 357 61.24 -169.11 -27.31
CA ALA A 357 61.12 -167.88 -28.10
C ALA A 357 61.15 -166.63 -27.19
N ILE A 358 61.49 -165.47 -27.76
CA ILE A 358 61.23 -164.17 -27.13
C ILE A 358 59.71 -164.01 -26.94
N ASP A 359 59.30 -163.49 -25.79
CA ASP A 359 57.91 -163.42 -25.30
C ASP A 359 57.15 -164.77 -25.26
N GLY A 360 57.90 -165.88 -25.31
CA GLY A 360 57.38 -167.26 -25.19
C GLY A 360 57.52 -167.86 -23.78
N VAL A 361 57.28 -169.16 -23.68
CA VAL A 361 57.36 -169.91 -22.42
C VAL A 361 58.81 -170.27 -22.10
N ALA A 362 59.29 -169.84 -20.92
CA ALA A 362 60.67 -170.01 -20.49
C ALA A 362 61.10 -171.50 -20.43
N PRO A 363 62.33 -171.84 -20.88
CA PRO A 363 62.87 -173.19 -20.76
C PRO A 363 63.18 -173.52 -19.30
N LEU A 364 62.80 -174.74 -18.89
CA LEU A 364 63.07 -175.29 -17.56
C LEU A 364 64.44 -175.99 -17.54
N ASP A 365 65.07 -176.02 -16.36
CA ASP A 365 66.32 -176.76 -16.14
C ASP A 365 66.10 -178.29 -16.04
N SER A 366 67.17 -179.04 -15.79
CA SER A 366 67.11 -180.51 -15.64
C SER A 366 66.29 -180.99 -14.43
N ASN A 367 65.88 -180.10 -13.54
CA ASN A 367 65.05 -180.38 -12.37
C ASN A 367 63.58 -179.94 -12.59
N GLY A 368 63.25 -179.39 -13.75
CA GLY A 368 61.90 -178.93 -14.08
C GLY A 368 61.55 -177.55 -13.52
N LEU A 369 62.55 -176.74 -13.13
CA LEU A 369 62.34 -175.40 -12.56
C LEU A 369 62.79 -174.29 -13.52
N VAL A 370 62.16 -173.11 -13.40
CA VAL A 370 62.60 -171.90 -14.11
C VAL A 370 63.90 -171.40 -13.44
N PRO A 371 65.00 -171.16 -14.19
CA PRO A 371 66.24 -170.64 -13.61
C PRO A 371 66.03 -169.29 -12.93
N LEU A 372 66.62 -169.12 -11.73
CA LEU A 372 66.39 -168.00 -10.80
C LEU A 372 66.60 -166.59 -11.41
N ALA A 373 67.35 -166.49 -12.52
CA ALA A 373 67.61 -165.25 -13.25
C ALA A 373 66.37 -164.66 -13.96
N HIS A 374 65.25 -165.41 -14.05
CA HIS A 374 64.05 -165.00 -14.79
C HIS A 374 62.84 -164.68 -13.90
N ILE A 375 63.07 -164.25 -12.65
CA ILE A 375 62.01 -163.85 -11.70
C ILE A 375 62.16 -162.36 -11.37
N PRO A 376 61.31 -161.45 -11.91
CA PRO A 376 61.34 -160.03 -11.56
C PRO A 376 60.81 -159.79 -10.14
N THR A 377 61.61 -159.14 -9.30
CA THR A 377 61.23 -158.77 -7.92
C THR A 377 60.75 -157.33 -7.85
N SER A 378 59.50 -157.12 -7.43
CA SER A 378 58.99 -155.80 -7.02
C SER A 378 58.96 -155.68 -5.49
N THR A 379 59.34 -154.51 -4.97
CA THR A 379 59.49 -154.24 -3.52
C THR A 379 58.96 -152.85 -3.15
N PRO A 380 58.46 -152.67 -1.91
CA PRO A 380 57.69 -151.48 -1.51
C PRO A 380 58.55 -150.24 -1.19
N LEU A 381 57.85 -149.10 -1.05
CA LEU A 381 58.38 -147.80 -0.64
C LEU A 381 59.31 -147.90 0.58
N LYS A 382 60.50 -147.29 0.48
CA LYS A 382 61.50 -147.27 1.55
C LYS A 382 61.49 -145.91 2.26
N VAL A 383 61.47 -145.92 3.58
CA VAL A 383 61.53 -144.68 4.40
C VAL A 383 62.92 -144.58 5.04
N VAL A 384 63.48 -143.38 5.08
CA VAL A 384 64.74 -143.05 5.76
C VAL A 384 64.62 -141.72 6.50
N ASN A 385 65.47 -141.48 7.50
CA ASN A 385 65.40 -140.27 8.30
C ASN A 385 65.96 -139.06 7.56
N THR A 386 67.08 -139.21 6.85
CA THR A 386 67.83 -138.07 6.28
C THR A 386 68.24 -138.26 4.82
N ILE A 387 68.55 -137.13 4.17
CA ILE A 387 69.12 -137.07 2.81
C ILE A 387 70.44 -137.83 2.69
N ALA A 388 71.25 -137.89 3.76
CA ALA A 388 72.49 -138.67 3.78
C ALA A 388 72.22 -140.18 3.73
N GLU A 389 71.28 -140.67 4.54
CA GLU A 389 70.85 -142.08 4.52
C GLU A 389 70.25 -142.45 3.14
N ARG A 390 69.40 -141.59 2.58
CA ARG A 390 68.82 -141.73 1.23
C ARG A 390 69.90 -141.95 0.17
N ASN A 391 70.95 -141.14 0.18
CA ASN A 391 72.06 -141.24 -0.77
C ASN A 391 72.90 -142.51 -0.57
N GLN A 392 73.01 -143.01 0.67
CA GLN A 392 73.78 -144.22 1.00
C GLN A 392 73.06 -145.55 0.74
N ILE A 393 71.78 -145.56 0.33
CA ILE A 393 71.04 -146.79 0.02
C ILE A 393 71.82 -147.66 -1.00
N PRO A 394 72.21 -148.90 -0.67
CA PRO A 394 72.84 -149.82 -1.61
C PRO A 394 71.80 -150.42 -2.57
N ASN A 395 72.27 -150.90 -3.74
CA ASN A 395 71.46 -151.60 -4.75
C ASN A 395 70.21 -150.79 -5.18
N LYS A 396 70.41 -149.51 -5.52
CA LYS A 396 69.37 -148.64 -6.10
C LYS A 396 68.99 -149.15 -7.50
N TYR A 397 67.75 -148.93 -7.91
CA TYR A 397 67.19 -149.31 -9.20
C TYR A 397 66.19 -148.25 -9.68
N GLU A 398 65.98 -148.12 -11.00
CA GLU A 398 65.04 -147.16 -11.56
C GLU A 398 63.62 -147.31 -11.00
N GLY A 399 62.97 -146.19 -10.68
CA GLY A 399 61.65 -146.17 -10.06
C GLY A 399 61.64 -146.45 -8.55
N MET A 400 62.78 -146.75 -7.91
CA MET A 400 62.84 -146.94 -6.45
C MET A 400 62.42 -145.65 -5.73
N LYS A 401 61.24 -145.69 -5.08
CA LYS A 401 60.70 -144.58 -4.30
C LYS A 401 61.29 -144.56 -2.88
N VAL A 402 61.63 -143.37 -2.40
CA VAL A 402 62.15 -143.14 -1.06
C VAL A 402 61.49 -141.91 -0.42
N HIS A 403 60.91 -142.07 0.76
CA HIS A 403 60.41 -140.97 1.59
C HIS A 403 61.48 -140.58 2.62
N VAL A 404 61.78 -139.29 2.75
CA VAL A 404 62.80 -138.76 3.67
C VAL A 404 62.14 -137.83 4.69
N LEU A 405 62.24 -138.18 5.97
CA LEU A 405 61.54 -137.48 7.06
C LEU A 405 62.12 -136.09 7.37
N ASP A 406 63.44 -135.94 7.31
CA ASP A 406 64.16 -134.66 7.34
C ASP A 406 64.89 -134.45 6.01
N ALA A 407 64.31 -133.59 5.17
CA ALA A 407 64.82 -133.23 3.86
C ALA A 407 65.60 -131.91 3.86
N SER A 408 65.85 -131.27 5.00
CA SER A 408 66.51 -129.94 5.11
C SER A 408 67.93 -129.85 4.53
N ALA A 409 68.59 -130.99 4.29
CA ALA A 409 69.88 -131.07 3.60
C ALA A 409 69.76 -131.12 2.05
N ASP A 410 68.54 -131.08 1.51
CA ASP A 410 68.26 -130.74 0.12
C ASP A 410 68.00 -129.23 0.05
N SER A 411 68.87 -128.48 -0.64
CA SER A 411 68.82 -127.01 -0.67
C SER A 411 67.56 -126.44 -1.36
N THR A 412 66.67 -127.29 -1.86
CA THR A 412 65.38 -126.89 -2.41
C THR A 412 64.22 -127.00 -1.42
N VAL A 413 64.41 -127.64 -0.25
CA VAL A 413 63.40 -127.79 0.81
C VAL A 413 63.73 -126.84 1.96
N LEU A 414 62.89 -125.83 2.18
CA LEU A 414 63.11 -124.81 3.22
C LEU A 414 62.95 -125.37 4.65
N SER A 415 61.97 -126.25 4.87
CA SER A 415 61.82 -127.02 6.11
C SER A 415 60.99 -128.30 5.90
N GLY A 416 61.21 -129.32 6.75
CA GLY A 416 60.38 -130.53 6.80
C GLY A 416 60.85 -131.72 5.95
N TRP A 417 59.90 -132.50 5.45
CA TRP A 417 60.09 -133.78 4.75
C TRP A 417 60.13 -133.63 3.23
N GLY A 418 60.57 -134.68 2.53
CA GLY A 418 60.57 -134.72 1.07
C GLY A 418 60.48 -136.14 0.50
N GLU A 419 59.77 -136.29 -0.61
CA GLU A 419 59.69 -137.56 -1.35
C GLU A 419 60.54 -137.55 -2.61
N TYR A 420 61.10 -138.72 -2.95
CA TYR A 420 62.06 -138.89 -4.03
C TYR A 420 61.86 -140.19 -4.81
N VAL A 421 62.25 -140.18 -6.09
CA VAL A 421 62.31 -141.35 -6.97
C VAL A 421 63.70 -141.46 -7.58
N TYR A 422 64.29 -142.66 -7.60
CA TYR A 422 65.57 -142.89 -8.26
C TYR A 422 65.41 -143.11 -9.78
N THR A 423 66.11 -142.32 -10.58
CA THR A 423 66.07 -142.36 -12.07
C THR A 423 67.38 -142.93 -12.63
N ASP A 424 67.78 -144.08 -12.08
CA ASP A 424 69.02 -144.86 -12.30
C ASP A 424 70.38 -144.15 -12.03
N THR A 425 70.40 -142.82 -12.13
CA THR A 425 71.58 -141.95 -12.02
C THR A 425 71.53 -141.01 -10.81
N SER A 426 70.33 -140.65 -10.35
CA SER A 426 70.11 -139.69 -9.27
C SER A 426 68.73 -139.88 -8.62
N PHE A 427 68.49 -139.23 -7.49
CA PHE A 427 67.16 -139.13 -6.88
C PHE A 427 66.51 -137.78 -7.20
N VAL A 428 65.38 -137.80 -7.89
CA VAL A 428 64.58 -136.61 -8.22
C VAL A 428 63.53 -136.38 -7.14
N LYS A 429 63.37 -135.12 -6.66
CA LYS A 429 62.35 -134.74 -5.67
C LYS A 429 60.95 -134.69 -6.32
N THR A 430 59.94 -135.19 -5.62
CA THR A 430 58.54 -135.21 -6.10
C THR A 430 57.55 -134.46 -5.22
N ALA A 431 57.88 -134.18 -3.95
CA ALA A 431 57.02 -133.39 -3.05
C ALA A 431 57.81 -132.72 -1.90
N GLU A 432 57.23 -131.66 -1.34
CA GLU A 432 57.61 -130.89 -0.15
C GLU A 432 56.38 -130.08 0.34
N GLY A 433 56.49 -129.22 1.37
CA GLY A 433 55.38 -128.32 1.70
C GLY A 433 55.68 -127.18 2.69
N GLU A 434 55.25 -125.96 2.32
CA GLU A 434 55.16 -124.75 3.17
C GLU A 434 53.87 -123.95 2.86
N SER A 435 53.55 -122.90 3.62
CA SER A 435 52.25 -122.21 3.62
C SER A 435 52.33 -120.67 3.49
N LEU A 436 51.19 -120.01 3.18
CA LEU A 436 51.14 -118.64 2.63
C LEU A 436 49.85 -117.90 3.05
N ASP A 437 49.93 -116.60 3.42
CA ASP A 437 48.75 -115.72 3.60
C ASP A 437 49.06 -114.20 3.43
N LEU A 438 48.05 -113.34 3.25
CA LEU A 438 48.18 -111.93 2.78
C LEU A 438 47.23 -110.92 3.47
N VAL A 439 47.62 -109.63 3.57
CA VAL A 439 46.84 -108.55 4.22
C VAL A 439 46.53 -107.38 3.27
N LEU A 440 45.33 -106.80 3.36
CA LEU A 440 44.86 -105.63 2.58
C LEU A 440 44.47 -104.44 3.47
N SER A 441 44.62 -103.21 2.95
CA SER A 441 44.44 -101.96 3.71
C SER A 441 43.62 -100.89 2.97
N TRP A 442 42.88 -100.08 3.75
CA TRP A 442 41.94 -99.04 3.31
C TRP A 442 42.56 -97.91 2.46
N ALA A 443 43.89 -97.78 2.47
CA ALA A 443 44.60 -96.81 1.63
C ALA A 443 44.50 -97.11 0.13
N ASN A 444 44.28 -98.38 -0.26
CA ASN A 444 44.45 -98.85 -1.63
C ASN A 444 43.16 -98.80 -2.48
N ILE A 445 42.13 -98.09 -2.03
CA ILE A 445 40.83 -97.98 -2.72
C ILE A 445 40.65 -96.56 -3.32
N THR A 446 40.49 -96.49 -4.64
CA THR A 446 40.25 -95.27 -5.42
C THR A 446 38.75 -95.05 -5.70
N GLY A 447 38.35 -93.81 -6.03
CA GLY A 447 36.98 -93.46 -6.42
C GLY A 447 36.10 -92.78 -5.35
N LYS A 448 36.63 -92.52 -4.15
CA LYS A 448 35.90 -91.83 -3.06
C LYS A 448 35.85 -90.29 -3.23
N PRO A 449 34.69 -89.62 -3.03
CA PRO A 449 34.61 -88.15 -2.95
C PRO A 449 35.31 -87.56 -1.71
N THR A 450 35.71 -86.28 -1.78
CA THR A 450 36.75 -85.73 -0.88
C THR A 450 36.54 -84.30 -0.32
N SER A 451 35.39 -83.63 -0.52
CA SER A 451 35.21 -82.24 -0.02
C SER A 451 33.78 -81.80 0.32
N PHE A 452 33.67 -80.91 1.31
CA PHE A 452 32.55 -80.02 1.65
C PHE A 452 33.13 -78.80 2.41
N ASN A 453 32.63 -77.57 2.14
CA ASN A 453 32.86 -76.24 2.81
C ASN A 453 33.12 -75.11 1.79
N PRO A 454 33.01 -73.80 2.12
CA PRO A 454 32.16 -73.04 3.08
C PRO A 454 31.50 -71.78 2.39
N THR A 455 30.80 -70.76 2.93
CA THR A 455 29.96 -70.43 4.12
C THR A 455 29.28 -69.05 3.89
N ALA A 456 28.34 -68.65 4.77
CA ALA A 456 28.09 -67.27 5.28
C ALA A 456 26.84 -66.45 4.81
N HIS A 457 25.99 -66.17 5.82
CA HIS A 457 25.06 -65.04 6.05
C HIS A 457 23.95 -64.64 5.04
N ASN A 458 22.97 -63.91 5.61
CA ASN A 458 21.64 -63.63 5.08
C ASN A 458 21.66 -62.66 3.87
N SER A 459 20.90 -62.96 2.81
CA SER A 459 20.91 -62.15 1.56
C SER A 459 19.60 -62.09 0.75
N ARG A 460 18.60 -62.97 0.97
CA ARG A 460 17.15 -62.80 0.70
C ARG A 460 16.36 -64.11 0.89
N HIS A 461 15.53 -64.20 1.92
CA HIS A 461 14.35 -65.08 1.91
C HIS A 461 13.18 -64.35 2.59
N ALA A 462 12.13 -64.02 1.83
CA ALA A 462 10.99 -63.25 2.33
C ALA A 462 10.01 -64.08 3.19
N ILE A 463 10.06 -65.42 3.09
CA ILE A 463 9.19 -66.37 3.79
C ILE A 463 9.99 -67.65 4.08
N GLY A 464 9.84 -68.23 5.28
CA GLY A 464 10.08 -69.67 5.52
C GLY A 464 11.37 -70.12 6.22
N GLY A 465 12.19 -69.22 6.77
CA GLY A 465 13.41 -69.58 7.51
C GLY A 465 13.29 -69.42 9.03
N SER A 466 14.14 -70.11 9.81
CA SER A 466 14.21 -69.99 11.28
C SER A 466 15.03 -68.79 11.80
N ASP A 467 15.41 -67.87 10.91
CA ASP A 467 16.07 -66.58 11.20
C ASP A 467 15.33 -65.46 10.43
N PRO A 468 14.25 -64.88 11.00
CA PRO A 468 13.47 -63.83 10.35
C PRO A 468 13.98 -62.42 10.70
N ILE A 469 14.33 -61.63 9.70
CA ILE A 469 14.62 -60.19 9.88
C ILE A 469 13.28 -59.43 9.96
N THR A 470 13.05 -58.74 11.07
CA THR A 470 11.90 -57.83 11.25
C THR A 470 12.20 -56.42 10.73
N PRO A 471 11.18 -55.58 10.42
CA PRO A 471 11.40 -54.20 9.97
C PRO A 471 12.20 -53.31 10.95
N GLU A 472 12.08 -53.58 12.25
CA GLU A 472 12.81 -52.87 13.31
C GLU A 472 14.33 -53.09 13.21
N ASN A 473 14.78 -54.27 12.77
CA ASN A 473 16.20 -54.64 12.70
C ASN A 473 17.00 -53.83 11.66
N ILE A 474 16.35 -53.02 10.83
CA ILE A 474 16.97 -52.15 9.83
C ILE A 474 16.61 -50.66 10.01
N GLY A 475 15.95 -50.29 11.12
CA GLY A 475 15.57 -48.90 11.41
C GLY A 475 14.50 -48.31 10.47
N ALA A 476 13.78 -49.14 9.73
CA ALA A 476 12.78 -48.69 8.76
C ALA A 476 11.42 -48.48 9.43
N VAL A 477 11.00 -47.22 9.57
CA VAL A 477 9.63 -46.89 10.01
C VAL A 477 8.66 -47.16 8.86
N ASN A 478 7.56 -47.87 9.12
CA ASN A 478 6.54 -48.20 8.12
C ASN A 478 5.95 -46.94 7.47
N LYS A 479 6.30 -46.70 6.19
CA LYS A 479 5.68 -45.66 5.38
C LYS A 479 4.39 -46.20 4.75
N SER A 480 3.24 -45.69 5.18
CA SER A 480 1.93 -46.13 4.70
C SER A 480 1.63 -45.65 3.28
N GLY A 481 1.16 -46.56 2.43
CA GLY A 481 0.85 -46.33 1.01
C GLY A 481 1.84 -47.06 0.09
N THR A 482 1.41 -47.80 -0.94
CA THR A 482 0.05 -47.99 -1.50
C THR A 482 -0.10 -49.38 -2.14
N SER A 483 -1.33 -49.92 -2.15
CA SER A 483 -1.80 -50.91 -3.12
C SER A 483 -3.33 -51.08 -3.02
N ASP A 484 -4.00 -51.25 -4.17
CA ASP A 484 -5.44 -51.49 -4.25
C ASP A 484 -5.84 -52.88 -3.74
N ILE A 485 -7.02 -52.95 -3.10
CA ILE A 485 -7.86 -54.15 -3.10
C ILE A 485 -9.31 -53.71 -3.38
N SER A 486 -9.74 -53.89 -4.62
CA SER A 486 -11.14 -53.76 -5.01
C SER A 486 -11.92 -55.02 -4.60
N GLY A 487 -12.61 -54.95 -3.47
CA GLY A 487 -13.45 -56.04 -2.97
C GLY A 487 -14.20 -55.65 -1.70
N ASN A 488 -15.49 -56.00 -1.63
CA ASN A 488 -16.40 -55.61 -0.55
C ASN A 488 -15.83 -55.92 0.85
N LEU A 489 -15.39 -54.89 1.58
CA LEU A 489 -15.03 -54.99 2.99
C LEU A 489 -16.19 -54.52 3.86
N GLU A 490 -16.64 -55.39 4.76
CA GLU A 490 -17.75 -55.11 5.66
C GLU A 490 -17.44 -53.96 6.64
N PHE A 491 -18.50 -53.24 7.04
CA PHE A 491 -18.45 -51.99 7.81
C PHE A 491 -17.82 -52.08 9.23
N GLN A 492 -17.36 -53.26 9.65
CA GLN A 492 -16.72 -53.47 10.96
C GLN A 492 -15.39 -52.71 11.11
N ASN A 493 -14.59 -52.63 10.05
CA ASN A 493 -13.19 -52.17 10.14
C ASN A 493 -13.02 -50.64 10.20
N LEU A 494 -14.03 -49.83 9.84
CA LEU A 494 -13.93 -48.36 9.92
C LEU A 494 -13.70 -47.85 11.35
N LYS A 495 -14.07 -48.61 12.38
CA LYS A 495 -13.80 -48.28 13.80
C LYS A 495 -12.30 -48.21 14.15
N GLY A 496 -11.43 -48.87 13.38
CA GLY A 496 -9.99 -48.86 13.62
C GLY A 496 -9.26 -47.67 12.99
N ILE A 497 -9.80 -47.10 11.90
CA ILE A 497 -9.13 -46.09 11.08
C ILE A 497 -9.53 -44.67 11.49
N LEU A 498 -10.81 -44.41 11.82
CA LEU A 498 -11.23 -43.10 12.33
C LEU A 498 -10.99 -42.97 13.84
N GLY A 499 -9.82 -42.44 14.19
CA GLY A 499 -9.39 -42.17 15.56
C GLY A 499 -10.23 -41.11 16.30
N LYS A 500 -11.38 -41.54 16.84
CA LYS A 500 -12.31 -40.81 17.74
C LYS A 500 -13.18 -39.72 17.09
N LYS A 501 -14.43 -39.63 17.59
CA LYS A 501 -15.50 -38.67 17.22
C LYS A 501 -16.17 -38.84 15.85
N LEU A 502 -16.81 -40.00 15.62
CA LEU A 502 -18.11 -39.99 14.93
C LEU A 502 -19.19 -39.63 15.96
N SER A 503 -20.08 -38.69 15.64
CA SER A 503 -21.15 -38.26 16.55
C SER A 503 -22.31 -39.25 16.56
N GLY A 504 -23.08 -39.28 17.65
CA GLY A 504 -24.17 -40.25 17.84
C GLY A 504 -25.27 -40.20 16.77
N ALA A 505 -25.39 -39.09 16.03
CA ALA A 505 -26.35 -38.94 14.95
C ALA A 505 -26.03 -39.82 13.72
N LEU A 506 -24.75 -40.10 13.42
CA LEU A 506 -24.42 -40.91 12.24
C LEU A 506 -24.77 -42.39 12.43
N MET A 507 -24.74 -42.87 13.68
CA MET A 507 -25.14 -44.23 14.05
C MET A 507 -26.64 -44.49 13.92
N SER A 508 -27.51 -43.48 13.96
CA SER A 508 -28.96 -43.66 13.86
C SER A 508 -29.48 -43.65 12.41
N LEU A 509 -28.76 -43.01 11.48
CA LEU A 509 -29.08 -43.04 10.04
C LEU A 509 -28.74 -44.39 9.39
N LEU A 510 -27.67 -45.05 9.84
CA LEU A 510 -27.22 -46.33 9.29
C LEU A 510 -28.15 -47.52 9.62
N THR A 511 -29.07 -47.38 10.57
CA THR A 511 -30.00 -48.43 10.99
C THR A 511 -31.35 -48.45 10.27
N THR A 512 -31.66 -47.45 9.42
CA THR A 512 -33.00 -47.29 8.80
C THR A 512 -33.08 -47.67 7.32
N GLY A 513 -32.00 -48.16 6.71
CA GLY A 513 -32.04 -48.88 5.42
C GLY A 513 -32.42 -48.05 4.18
N GLN A 514 -32.23 -46.72 4.21
CA GLN A 514 -32.49 -45.87 3.04
C GLN A 514 -31.35 -45.91 2.02
N THR A 515 -31.68 -45.64 0.75
CA THR A 515 -30.72 -45.66 -0.38
C THR A 515 -29.78 -44.45 -0.36
N TYR A 516 -28.62 -44.61 -1.01
CA TYR A 516 -27.55 -43.61 -1.09
C TYR A 516 -28.05 -42.24 -1.58
N ASP A 517 -28.88 -42.22 -2.61
CA ASP A 517 -29.44 -40.99 -3.19
C ASP A 517 -30.41 -40.27 -2.24
N ALA A 518 -31.16 -41.01 -1.42
CA ALA A 518 -32.04 -40.45 -0.40
C ALA A 518 -31.24 -39.79 0.75
N ILE A 519 -30.07 -40.36 1.08
CA ILE A 519 -29.14 -39.75 2.03
C ILE A 519 -28.57 -38.46 1.45
N LEU A 520 -28.09 -38.45 0.20
CA LEU A 520 -27.58 -37.26 -0.50
C LEU A 520 -28.64 -36.15 -0.64
N ALA A 521 -29.90 -36.51 -0.87
CA ALA A 521 -31.02 -35.57 -0.94
C ALA A 521 -31.40 -34.94 0.43
N SER A 522 -31.01 -35.58 1.55
CA SER A 522 -31.30 -35.10 2.90
C SER A 522 -30.44 -33.88 3.30
N PRO A 523 -30.87 -33.08 4.31
CA PRO A 523 -30.05 -31.99 4.84
C PRO A 523 -28.67 -32.44 5.36
N LEU A 524 -28.59 -33.64 5.97
CA LEU A 524 -27.36 -34.20 6.52
C LEU A 524 -26.40 -34.72 5.43
N GLY A 525 -26.92 -35.26 4.33
CA GLY A 525 -26.09 -35.69 3.20
C GLY A 525 -25.39 -34.53 2.52
N ARG A 526 -26.08 -33.38 2.37
CA ARG A 526 -25.46 -32.15 1.87
C ARG A 526 -24.39 -31.59 2.82
N THR A 527 -24.45 -31.86 4.12
CA THR A 527 -23.37 -31.50 5.06
C THR A 527 -22.12 -32.35 4.84
N LEU A 528 -22.25 -33.63 4.47
CA LEU A 528 -21.12 -34.57 4.35
C LEU A 528 -20.15 -34.27 3.21
N ILE A 529 -20.58 -33.52 2.18
CA ILE A 529 -19.73 -33.17 1.02
C ILE A 529 -18.81 -31.96 1.33
N GLN A 530 -19.13 -31.14 2.33
CA GLN A 530 -18.29 -30.02 2.76
C GLN A 530 -17.42 -30.38 3.98
N GLY A 531 -16.51 -31.36 3.84
CA GLY A 531 -15.70 -31.82 4.97
C GLY A 531 -14.60 -32.84 4.68
N SER A 532 -13.67 -32.54 3.78
CA SER A 532 -12.41 -33.29 3.65
C SER A 532 -11.27 -32.39 3.17
N ASP A 533 -10.33 -32.06 4.04
CA ASP A 533 -9.13 -31.28 3.69
C ASP A 533 -8.17 -32.12 2.82
N LEU A 534 -7.80 -31.62 1.65
CA LEU A 534 -6.81 -32.23 0.75
C LEU A 534 -5.46 -31.53 0.90
N THR A 535 -4.58 -32.08 1.75
CA THR A 535 -3.20 -31.61 1.89
C THR A 535 -2.33 -32.06 0.70
N TYR A 536 -1.78 -31.10 -0.04
CA TYR A 536 -0.77 -31.35 -1.07
C TYR A 536 0.65 -31.44 -0.47
N SER A 537 1.58 -32.01 -1.23
CA SER A 537 2.84 -32.58 -0.73
C SER A 537 4.03 -31.60 -0.65
N ASP A 538 3.79 -30.29 -0.78
CA ASP A 538 4.81 -29.24 -0.77
C ASP A 538 4.88 -28.47 0.58
N GLY A 539 3.94 -28.72 1.50
CA GLY A 539 4.00 -28.26 2.89
C GLY A 539 3.63 -26.78 3.12
N ASN A 540 3.14 -26.08 2.09
CA ASN A 540 2.63 -24.72 2.21
C ASN A 540 1.10 -24.71 2.13
N ASN A 541 0.42 -24.17 3.14
CA ASN A 541 -1.04 -24.05 3.13
C ASN A 541 -1.51 -22.89 2.22
N TYR A 542 -1.54 -23.13 0.91
CA TYR A 542 -2.22 -22.27 -0.04
C TYR A 542 -3.74 -22.49 0.04
N HIS A 543 -4.45 -21.62 0.76
CA HIS A 543 -5.91 -21.57 0.73
C HIS A 543 -6.41 -20.95 -0.58
N GLU A 544 -6.39 -21.74 -1.66
CA GLU A 544 -7.12 -21.42 -2.89
C GLU A 544 -8.62 -21.53 -2.61
N ILE A 545 -9.34 -20.40 -2.64
CA ILE A 545 -10.76 -20.35 -2.30
C ILE A 545 -11.58 -20.90 -3.47
N TRP A 546 -11.78 -22.22 -3.47
CA TRP A 546 -12.60 -22.92 -4.46
C TRP A 546 -14.08 -22.54 -4.33
N HIS A 547 -14.47 -21.44 -4.97
CA HIS A 547 -15.86 -21.03 -5.18
C HIS A 547 -16.55 -21.92 -6.24
N GLY A 548 -16.53 -23.24 -6.03
CA GLY A 548 -17.16 -24.25 -6.87
C GLY A 548 -18.68 -24.33 -6.66
N GLY A 549 -19.40 -23.26 -7.01
CA GLY A 549 -20.86 -23.21 -6.97
C GLY A 549 -21.40 -22.23 -8.00
N ASN A 550 -22.55 -22.55 -8.61
CA ASN A 550 -23.18 -21.66 -9.59
C ASN A 550 -23.58 -20.34 -8.93
N PHE A 551 -22.88 -19.26 -9.27
CA PHE A 551 -23.25 -17.91 -8.90
C PHE A 551 -24.48 -17.46 -9.69
N ASP A 552 -25.68 -17.72 -9.15
CA ASP A 552 -26.89 -17.04 -9.59
C ASP A 552 -26.78 -15.55 -9.26
N LYS A 553 -26.36 -14.78 -10.28
CA LYS A 553 -26.08 -13.31 -10.24
C LYS A 553 -27.27 -12.43 -9.83
N ASN A 554 -28.40 -13.03 -9.51
CA ASN A 554 -29.65 -12.38 -9.12
C ASN A 554 -30.07 -12.71 -7.66
N SER A 555 -29.25 -13.45 -6.90
CA SER A 555 -29.57 -13.86 -5.52
C SER A 555 -28.98 -12.92 -4.47
N ILE A 556 -29.76 -12.61 -3.44
CA ILE A 556 -29.36 -11.68 -2.36
C ILE A 556 -28.70 -12.46 -1.23
N GLN A 557 -27.44 -12.13 -0.91
CA GLN A 557 -26.61 -12.95 -0.03
C GLN A 557 -25.72 -12.09 0.88
N THR A 558 -25.93 -12.24 2.18
CA THR A 558 -25.00 -11.89 3.25
C THR A 558 -24.59 -13.19 3.95
N TYR A 559 -23.34 -13.28 4.41
CA TYR A 559 -22.75 -14.49 5.00
C TYR A 559 -22.13 -14.18 6.33
N LYS A 560 -22.50 -14.89 7.41
CA LYS A 560 -21.85 -14.70 8.72
C LYS A 560 -20.48 -15.38 8.77
N LEU A 561 -19.40 -14.63 8.91
CA LEU A 561 -18.07 -15.20 9.07
C LEU A 561 -17.91 -15.73 10.50
N THR A 562 -18.15 -17.03 10.66
CA THR A 562 -17.98 -17.76 11.92
C THR A 562 -16.50 -18.14 12.15
N SER A 563 -16.18 -18.59 13.37
CA SER A 563 -14.82 -19.00 13.73
C SER A 563 -14.36 -20.32 13.11
N GLU A 564 -15.24 -21.07 12.43
CA GLU A 564 -14.90 -22.29 11.72
C GLU A 564 -14.79 -22.01 10.21
N ALA A 565 -13.54 -21.76 9.77
CA ALA A 565 -13.06 -21.75 8.38
C ALA A 565 -14.12 -21.51 7.28
N GLY A 566 -14.60 -20.27 7.17
CA GLY A 566 -15.39 -19.81 6.02
C GLY A 566 -16.83 -20.34 5.94
N LYS A 567 -17.31 -21.14 6.89
CA LYS A 567 -18.70 -21.61 6.90
C LYS A 567 -19.61 -20.51 7.44
N GLY A 568 -20.19 -19.76 6.51
CA GLY A 568 -21.21 -18.75 6.80
C GLY A 568 -22.62 -19.22 6.50
N GLU A 569 -23.51 -18.98 7.46
CA GLU A 569 -24.95 -19.07 7.24
C GLU A 569 -25.37 -17.98 6.23
N LEU A 570 -26.16 -18.39 5.24
CA LEU A 570 -26.71 -17.52 4.19
C LEU A 570 -27.91 -16.74 4.74
N THR A 571 -27.89 -15.43 4.59
CA THR A 571 -29.00 -14.55 4.95
C THR A 571 -29.32 -13.54 3.84
N GLU A 572 -30.60 -13.22 3.68
CA GLU A 572 -31.12 -12.60 2.44
C GLU A 572 -31.13 -11.06 2.45
N ASP A 573 -30.75 -10.40 3.55
CA ASP A 573 -30.62 -8.93 3.58
C ASP A 573 -29.66 -8.45 4.68
N CYS A 574 -28.79 -7.50 4.36
CA CYS A 574 -27.91 -6.84 5.33
C CYS A 574 -28.69 -6.01 6.37
N ASN A 575 -29.95 -5.65 6.12
CA ASN A 575 -30.80 -4.99 7.13
C ASN A 575 -31.25 -5.95 8.24
N ASN A 576 -31.30 -7.26 7.96
CA ASN A 576 -31.69 -8.30 8.92
C ASN A 576 -30.52 -8.73 9.84
N GLU A 577 -29.28 -8.37 9.50
CA GLU A 577 -28.11 -8.68 10.32
C GLU A 577 -27.97 -7.77 11.54
N ILE A 578 -28.76 -8.13 12.54
CA ILE A 578 -28.83 -7.47 13.86
C ILE A 578 -27.85 -8.07 14.87
N ASN A 579 -27.42 -9.33 14.68
CA ASN A 579 -26.56 -10.06 15.61
C ASN A 579 -25.10 -9.64 15.47
N SER A 580 -24.41 -9.37 16.58
CA SER A 580 -22.96 -9.10 16.57
C SER A 580 -22.16 -10.18 15.81
N GLY A 581 -21.21 -9.75 14.99
CA GLY A 581 -20.37 -10.64 14.18
C GLY A 581 -19.66 -9.93 13.03
N LEU A 582 -18.78 -10.68 12.35
CA LEU A 582 -18.21 -10.30 11.07
C LEU A 582 -18.98 -11.02 9.96
N TYR A 583 -19.11 -10.38 8.80
CA TYR A 583 -19.94 -10.83 7.68
C TYR A 583 -19.31 -10.44 6.34
N TYR A 584 -19.74 -11.11 5.26
CA TYR A 584 -19.46 -10.72 3.88
C TYR A 584 -20.80 -10.46 3.15
N ALA A 585 -20.91 -9.41 2.35
CA ALA A 585 -22.16 -9.00 1.70
C ALA A 585 -22.01 -8.77 0.18
N ASN A 586 -23.07 -9.15 -0.56
CA ASN A 586 -23.14 -9.20 -2.02
C ASN A 586 -24.17 -8.20 -2.62
N ALA A 587 -23.99 -7.88 -3.90
CA ALA A 587 -24.50 -6.74 -4.66
C ALA A 587 -26.01 -6.60 -4.77
N ALA A 588 -26.78 -7.66 -4.53
CA ALA A 588 -28.22 -7.68 -4.78
C ALA A 588 -29.04 -7.17 -3.57
N THR A 589 -28.41 -6.80 -2.44
CA THR A 589 -29.10 -6.13 -1.33
C THR A 589 -29.49 -4.71 -1.74
N LEU A 590 -30.77 -4.34 -1.59
CA LEU A 590 -31.28 -3.02 -1.98
C LEU A 590 -30.60 -1.83 -1.25
N ASN A 591 -29.86 -2.12 -0.17
CA ASN A 591 -29.33 -1.15 0.78
C ASN A 591 -27.81 -1.27 1.03
N SER A 592 -27.02 -1.99 0.22
CA SER A 592 -25.55 -1.89 0.29
C SER A 592 -25.05 -0.62 -0.43
N PRO A 593 -24.05 0.12 0.10
CA PRO A 593 -23.48 1.25 -0.62
C PRO A 593 -22.66 0.82 -1.85
N TYR A 594 -22.17 -0.43 -1.91
CA TYR A 594 -21.39 -0.97 -3.04
C TYR A 594 -21.57 -2.47 -3.27
N THR A 595 -21.04 -2.94 -4.42
CA THR A 595 -21.24 -4.25 -5.02
C THR A 595 -20.78 -5.43 -4.14
N TYR A 596 -19.65 -5.30 -3.43
CA TYR A 596 -19.11 -6.37 -2.57
C TYR A 596 -18.34 -5.76 -1.40
N GLY A 597 -18.31 -6.43 -0.25
CA GLY A 597 -17.50 -5.99 0.88
C GLY A 597 -17.69 -6.79 2.18
N ILE A 598 -16.91 -6.41 3.19
CA ILE A 598 -16.95 -6.94 4.56
C ILE A 598 -17.89 -6.08 5.40
N LEU A 599 -18.87 -6.70 6.04
CA LEU A 599 -19.83 -6.09 6.95
C LEU A 599 -19.48 -6.49 8.39
N THR A 600 -19.29 -5.52 9.29
CA THR A 600 -19.13 -5.76 10.73
C THR A 600 -20.38 -5.28 11.45
N VAL A 601 -21.05 -6.19 12.15
CA VAL A 601 -22.24 -5.89 12.97
C VAL A 601 -21.85 -5.85 14.43
N LYS A 602 -22.32 -4.82 15.15
CA LYS A 602 -22.11 -4.68 16.59
C LYS A 602 -23.40 -4.24 17.29
N GLN A 603 -24.08 -5.20 17.88
CA GLN A 603 -25.21 -4.99 18.78
C GLN A 603 -24.69 -4.59 20.17
N ARG A 604 -25.21 -3.47 20.70
CA ARG A 604 -24.91 -2.98 22.06
C ARG A 604 -26.02 -3.33 23.05
N THR A 605 -27.26 -3.31 22.58
CA THR A 605 -28.49 -3.75 23.24
C THR A 605 -29.45 -4.24 22.16
N ASP A 606 -30.53 -4.90 22.54
CA ASP A 606 -31.57 -5.40 21.62
C ASP A 606 -32.08 -4.32 20.66
N SER A 607 -32.10 -3.05 21.10
CA SER A 607 -32.50 -1.89 20.29
C SER A 607 -31.36 -1.20 19.52
N HIS A 608 -30.11 -1.25 19.99
CA HIS A 608 -29.01 -0.46 19.42
C HIS A 608 -28.00 -1.33 18.68
N ILE A 609 -28.00 -1.24 17.35
CA ILE A 609 -27.11 -2.01 16.46
C ILE A 609 -26.34 -1.03 15.56
N MET A 610 -25.02 -1.20 15.50
CA MET A 610 -24.14 -0.53 14.55
C MET A 610 -23.75 -1.51 13.44
N GLN A 611 -23.65 -1.01 12.22
CA GLN A 611 -23.08 -1.72 11.09
C GLN A 611 -22.00 -0.87 10.42
N ASN A 612 -20.81 -1.44 10.23
CA ASN A 612 -19.72 -0.85 9.45
C ASN A 612 -19.46 -1.73 8.23
N PHE A 613 -19.30 -1.13 7.05
CA PHE A 613 -19.08 -1.84 5.79
C PHE A 613 -17.83 -1.32 5.09
N VAL A 614 -16.89 -2.21 4.79
CA VAL A 614 -15.67 -1.94 4.01
C VAL A 614 -15.84 -2.60 2.65
N ASP A 615 -15.83 -1.81 1.57
CA ASP A 615 -15.97 -2.33 0.23
C ASP A 615 -14.65 -2.86 -0.37
N THR A 616 -14.71 -3.42 -1.57
CA THR A 616 -13.55 -3.95 -2.30
C THR A 616 -12.52 -2.92 -2.78
N ILE A 617 -12.66 -1.63 -2.43
CA ILE A 617 -11.62 -0.60 -2.64
C ILE A 617 -11.38 0.23 -1.35
N ASP A 618 -11.48 -0.44 -0.20
CA ASP A 618 -11.15 0.05 1.14
C ASP A 618 -11.93 1.29 1.61
N ARG A 619 -13.11 1.57 1.03
CA ARG A 619 -13.98 2.66 1.50
C ARG A 619 -14.85 2.14 2.65
N GLU A 620 -14.59 2.65 3.86
CA GLU A 620 -15.40 2.36 5.04
C GLU A 620 -16.65 3.25 5.11
N TRP A 621 -17.77 2.62 5.47
CA TRP A 621 -19.08 3.21 5.71
C TRP A 621 -19.62 2.76 7.07
N SER A 622 -20.45 3.57 7.72
CA SER A 622 -21.20 3.15 8.91
C SER A 622 -22.67 3.57 8.87
N ARG A 623 -23.50 2.81 9.60
CA ARG A 623 -24.89 3.16 9.94
C ARG A 623 -25.28 2.59 11.30
N VAL A 624 -26.39 3.08 11.86
CA VAL A 624 -26.92 2.66 13.16
C VAL A 624 -28.43 2.49 13.07
N SER A 625 -28.96 1.47 13.74
CA SER A 625 -30.37 1.33 14.11
C SER A 625 -30.53 1.58 15.62
N GLN A 626 -31.65 2.20 16.01
CA GLN A 626 -32.01 2.50 17.41
C GLN A 626 -33.27 1.76 17.88
N ASP A 627 -33.83 0.89 17.02
CA ASP A 627 -35.09 0.16 17.19
C ASP A 627 -34.97 -1.34 16.89
N GLY A 628 -33.76 -1.90 16.96
CA GLY A 628 -33.51 -3.33 16.81
C GLY A 628 -33.47 -3.85 15.37
N GLY A 629 -33.19 -2.96 14.40
CA GLY A 629 -33.05 -3.27 12.98
C GLY A 629 -34.29 -2.93 12.13
N ALA A 630 -35.38 -2.45 12.75
CA ALA A 630 -36.62 -2.10 12.06
C ALA A 630 -36.48 -0.82 11.20
N THR A 631 -35.67 0.15 11.64
CA THR A 631 -35.22 1.29 10.84
C THR A 631 -33.72 1.51 10.97
N TRP A 632 -33.13 2.03 9.90
CA TRP A 632 -31.69 2.27 9.79
C TRP A 632 -31.44 3.72 9.38
N LEU A 633 -30.47 4.37 10.02
CA LEU A 633 -29.93 5.64 9.52
C LEU A 633 -29.23 5.41 8.16
N PRO A 634 -29.18 6.42 7.27
CA PRO A 634 -28.45 6.31 6.01
C PRO A 634 -26.97 6.00 6.22
N TRP A 635 -26.38 5.22 5.31
CA TRP A 635 -24.94 4.93 5.31
C TRP A 635 -24.10 6.21 5.15
N GLN A 636 -23.11 6.38 6.03
CA GLN A 636 -22.17 7.50 5.99
C GLN A 636 -20.74 7.01 5.75
N SER A 637 -20.09 7.54 4.70
CA SER A 637 -18.68 7.22 4.40
C SER A 637 -17.75 7.92 5.39
N ILE A 638 -16.81 7.18 5.97
CA ILE A 638 -16.11 7.61 7.18
C ILE A 638 -15.00 8.63 6.91
N LEU A 639 -14.28 8.57 5.78
CA LEU A 639 -13.15 9.47 5.47
C LEU A 639 -13.04 9.94 3.99
N LYS A 640 -14.15 10.26 3.32
CA LYS A 640 -14.07 10.93 2.01
C LYS A 640 -13.68 12.41 2.14
N VAL A 641 -12.67 12.85 1.39
CA VAL A 641 -12.31 14.27 1.23
C VAL A 641 -13.41 15.00 0.45
N LYS A 642 -13.92 16.11 1.00
CA LYS A 642 -14.86 17.03 0.32
C LYS A 642 -14.11 18.06 -0.51
N GLU A 643 -13.10 18.68 0.09
CA GLU A 643 -12.29 19.73 -0.52
C GLU A 643 -10.90 19.82 0.12
N ALA A 644 -9.94 20.41 -0.60
CA ALA A 644 -8.59 20.70 -0.13
C ALA A 644 -8.10 21.99 -0.80
N GLY A 645 -7.24 22.76 -0.13
CA GLY A 645 -6.78 24.04 -0.65
C GLY A 645 -5.45 24.51 -0.07
N LYS A 646 -4.91 25.56 -0.68
CA LYS A 646 -3.67 26.24 -0.29
C LYS A 646 -3.80 27.74 -0.50
N ASN A 647 -3.29 28.52 0.44
CA ASN A 647 -3.10 29.97 0.30
C ASN A 647 -1.78 30.40 0.97
N ALA A 648 -1.55 31.71 1.10
CA ALA A 648 -0.33 32.25 1.71
C ALA A 648 -0.12 31.82 3.18
N ASN A 649 -1.20 31.41 3.87
CA ASN A 649 -1.18 31.01 5.28
C ASN A 649 -1.09 29.48 5.47
N GLY A 650 -0.87 28.70 4.41
CA GLY A 650 -0.68 27.25 4.48
C GLY A 650 -1.67 26.44 3.63
N GLN A 651 -1.91 25.21 4.05
CA GLN A 651 -2.76 24.23 3.38
C GLN A 651 -3.87 23.72 4.29
N TYR A 652 -5.00 23.31 3.72
CA TYR A 652 -6.07 22.64 4.44
C TYR A 652 -6.64 21.45 3.67
N ILE A 653 -7.25 20.53 4.40
CA ILE A 653 -8.08 19.45 3.88
C ILE A 653 -9.32 19.29 4.75
N ARG A 654 -10.45 19.00 4.10
CA ARG A 654 -11.78 18.99 4.67
C ARG A 654 -12.50 17.71 4.26
N TYR A 655 -13.00 16.96 5.23
CA TYR A 655 -13.65 15.66 5.03
C TYR A 655 -15.18 15.78 5.16
N ASN A 656 -15.91 14.93 4.44
CA ASN A 656 -17.39 14.86 4.44
C ASN A 656 -17.98 14.62 5.84
N ASN A 657 -17.23 14.03 6.77
CA ASN A 657 -17.60 13.78 8.16
C ASN A 657 -17.47 15.04 9.07
N GLY A 658 -17.21 16.21 8.50
CA GLY A 658 -17.04 17.48 9.21
C GLY A 658 -15.68 17.66 9.89
N ILE A 659 -14.68 16.80 9.65
CA ILE A 659 -13.30 17.01 10.13
C ILE A 659 -12.53 17.92 9.16
N GLN A 660 -11.80 18.89 9.71
CA GLN A 660 -10.84 19.74 9.01
C GLN A 660 -9.45 19.59 9.62
N PHE A 661 -8.43 19.58 8.76
CA PHE A 661 -7.04 19.80 9.16
C PHE A 661 -6.48 21.02 8.42
N CYS A 662 -5.63 21.79 9.10
CA CYS A 662 -4.83 22.86 8.53
C CYS A 662 -3.36 22.68 8.93
N TRP A 663 -2.43 23.01 8.05
CA TRP A 663 -1.00 23.00 8.36
C TRP A 663 -0.23 24.05 7.56
N HIS A 664 0.90 24.50 8.12
CA HIS A 664 1.79 25.46 7.47
C HIS A 664 3.22 25.25 7.96
N LEU A 665 4.17 25.24 7.02
CA LEU A 665 5.58 25.46 7.30
C LEU A 665 5.94 26.90 6.86
N LYS A 666 6.50 27.69 7.77
CA LYS A 666 7.15 28.98 7.48
C LYS A 666 8.67 28.80 7.64
N ASN A 667 9.43 29.14 6.60
CA ASN A 667 10.89 29.09 6.64
C ASN A 667 11.47 30.49 6.84
N ASP A 668 12.70 30.57 7.36
CA ASP A 668 13.55 31.76 7.36
C ASP A 668 12.92 33.02 8.01
N VAL A 669 12.00 32.81 8.99
CA VAL A 669 11.18 33.86 9.61
C VAL A 669 12.05 34.78 10.46
N SER A 670 12.26 36.00 9.96
CA SER A 670 12.84 37.10 10.75
C SER A 670 11.89 37.52 11.86
N VAL A 671 12.41 37.69 13.06
CA VAL A 671 11.68 38.05 14.28
C VAL A 671 12.50 39.02 15.13
N THR A 672 11.84 39.71 16.05
CA THR A 672 12.51 40.38 17.17
C THR A 672 12.17 39.60 18.43
N SER A 673 13.18 39.11 19.15
CA SER A 673 12.98 38.53 20.48
C SER A 673 13.06 39.61 21.55
N THR A 674 12.27 39.46 22.61
CA THR A 674 12.21 40.40 23.73
C THR A 674 12.68 39.70 25.00
N PRO A 675 13.60 40.28 25.80
CA PRO A 675 14.00 39.69 27.08
C PRO A 675 12.84 39.67 28.08
N ARG A 676 12.76 38.62 28.90
CA ARG A 676 11.77 38.45 29.97
C ARG A 676 12.44 37.95 31.25
N THR A 677 12.39 38.78 32.29
CA THR A 677 12.96 38.53 33.62
C THR A 677 11.88 38.04 34.58
N GLU A 678 11.43 36.80 34.37
CA GLU A 678 10.47 36.11 35.25
C GLU A 678 10.98 34.66 35.51
N VAL A 679 10.10 33.72 35.83
CA VAL A 679 10.40 32.36 36.36
C VAL A 679 11.46 31.56 35.57
N ILE A 680 11.71 31.87 34.29
CA ILE A 680 12.88 31.39 33.55
C ILE A 680 13.45 32.55 32.72
N ASP A 681 14.65 33.02 33.06
CA ASP A 681 15.36 34.07 32.32
C ASP A 681 15.63 33.65 30.88
N GLY A 682 15.19 34.47 29.93
CA GLY A 682 15.41 34.24 28.52
C GLY A 682 14.68 35.25 27.64
N TYR A 683 14.56 34.91 26.36
CA TYR A 683 13.97 35.75 25.33
C TYR A 683 12.77 35.05 24.71
N TRP A 684 11.72 35.80 24.37
CA TRP A 684 10.51 35.28 23.73
C TRP A 684 10.14 36.02 22.45
N THR A 685 9.38 35.36 21.57
CA THR A 685 8.64 36.00 20.49
C THR A 685 7.38 35.19 20.18
N ASP A 686 6.33 35.86 19.68
CA ASP A 686 5.09 35.22 19.25
C ASP A 686 5.02 35.26 17.71
N VAL A 687 4.83 34.12 17.07
CA VAL A 687 4.69 34.00 15.61
C VAL A 687 3.24 33.70 15.27
N PRO A 688 2.48 34.66 14.69
CA PRO A 688 1.07 34.47 14.40
C PRO A 688 0.82 33.56 13.19
N TRP A 689 -0.26 32.80 13.25
CA TRP A 689 -0.76 31.94 12.18
C TRP A 689 -2.30 32.02 12.08
N ILE A 690 -2.76 32.81 11.12
CA ILE A 690 -4.13 32.75 10.59
C ILE A 690 -4.28 31.41 9.88
N TYR A 691 -5.38 30.68 10.10
CA TYR A 691 -5.59 29.40 9.43
C TYR A 691 -5.88 29.57 7.93
N PRO A 692 -5.42 28.63 7.08
CA PRO A 692 -5.72 28.65 5.65
C PRO A 692 -7.20 28.35 5.34
N ALA A 693 -7.97 27.81 6.30
CA ALA A 693 -9.43 27.77 6.29
C ALA A 693 -9.96 27.91 7.74
N SER A 694 -11.14 28.53 7.93
CA SER A 694 -11.75 28.67 9.25
C SER A 694 -12.34 27.34 9.77
N PHE A 695 -12.33 27.18 11.09
CA PHE A 695 -13.04 26.13 11.82
C PHE A 695 -14.40 26.66 12.35
N ILE A 696 -15.28 25.79 12.84
CA ILE A 696 -16.53 26.19 13.54
C ILE A 696 -16.43 26.11 15.07
N GLU A 697 -15.39 25.46 15.58
CA GLU A 697 -15.06 25.37 17.00
C GLU A 697 -13.55 25.55 17.19
N LYS A 698 -13.10 25.84 18.41
CA LYS A 698 -11.68 26.01 18.75
C LYS A 698 -10.89 24.74 18.40
N PRO A 699 -9.95 24.77 17.44
CA PRO A 699 -9.22 23.58 17.05
C PRO A 699 -8.17 23.17 18.09
N SER A 700 -7.79 21.89 18.07
CA SER A 700 -6.57 21.42 18.72
C SER A 700 -5.37 21.79 17.85
N VAL A 701 -4.46 22.59 18.40
CA VAL A 701 -3.28 23.12 17.69
C VAL A 701 -2.00 22.49 18.22
N LEU A 702 -1.07 22.16 17.31
CA LEU A 702 0.29 21.74 17.59
C LEU A 702 1.26 22.68 16.83
N SER A 703 2.38 23.03 17.46
CA SER A 703 3.39 23.91 16.86
C SER A 703 4.80 23.51 17.28
N SER A 704 5.75 23.48 16.34
CA SER A 704 7.17 23.26 16.61
C SER A 704 8.05 24.20 15.79
N CYS A 705 9.26 24.50 16.27
CA CYS A 705 10.20 25.36 15.56
C CYS A 705 11.66 24.91 15.70
N PHE A 706 12.47 25.24 14.69
CA PHE A 706 13.92 25.22 14.74
C PHE A 706 14.46 26.65 14.58
N VAL A 707 15.44 27.03 15.40
CA VAL A 707 16.14 28.32 15.34
C VAL A 707 17.55 28.08 14.80
N TYR A 708 18.13 29.08 14.14
CA TYR A 708 19.46 28.93 13.54
C TYR A 708 20.55 28.59 14.57
N LYS A 709 21.41 27.67 14.14
CA LYS A 709 22.40 26.92 14.93
C LYS A 709 23.48 27.78 15.61
N ASP A 710 23.58 29.05 15.24
CA ASP A 710 24.66 29.96 15.62
C ASP A 710 24.46 30.57 17.02
N THR A 711 23.27 30.36 17.62
CA THR A 711 23.04 30.57 19.05
C THR A 711 22.91 29.23 19.76
N ALA A 712 23.70 29.01 20.83
CA ALA A 712 23.69 27.78 21.63
C ALA A 712 22.49 27.72 22.60
N ALA A 713 21.30 28.07 22.11
CA ALA A 713 20.12 28.30 22.93
C ALA A 713 19.25 27.03 23.09
N ARG A 714 18.67 26.84 24.29
CA ARG A 714 17.59 25.86 24.47
C ARG A 714 16.27 26.47 24.01
N VAL A 715 15.75 26.02 22.88
CA VAL A 715 14.51 26.52 22.28
C VAL A 715 13.32 25.68 22.73
N PHE A 716 12.24 26.34 23.12
CA PHE A 716 10.95 25.70 23.42
C PHE A 716 9.82 26.44 22.69
N SER A 717 9.03 25.70 21.93
CA SER A 717 7.81 26.17 21.27
C SER A 717 6.56 25.74 22.04
N SER A 718 5.57 26.62 22.15
CA SER A 718 4.28 26.35 22.78
C SER A 718 3.16 27.11 22.07
N VAL A 719 1.94 26.56 22.05
CA VAL A 719 0.78 27.30 21.55
C VAL A 719 0.31 28.27 22.63
N LYS A 720 0.15 29.54 22.28
CA LYS A 720 -0.32 30.60 23.20
C LYS A 720 -1.83 30.44 23.44
N THR A 721 -2.18 29.74 24.51
CA THR A 721 -3.55 29.30 24.88
C THR A 721 -4.64 30.37 24.76
N ASN A 722 -4.29 31.63 25.03
CA ASN A 722 -5.20 32.75 25.15
C ASN A 722 -5.65 33.34 23.79
N TYR A 723 -5.05 32.91 22.67
CA TYR A 723 -5.26 33.47 21.33
C TYR A 723 -5.59 32.40 20.26
N VAL A 724 -6.05 31.22 20.68
CA VAL A 724 -6.55 30.19 19.75
C VAL A 724 -8.06 30.39 19.55
N ASP A 725 -8.44 30.98 18.42
CA ASP A 725 -9.83 31.16 17.96
C ASP A 725 -10.14 30.14 16.84
N THR A 726 -11.27 30.28 16.17
CA THR A 726 -11.72 29.56 14.97
C THR A 726 -10.96 29.96 13.69
N ILE A 727 -10.22 31.07 13.73
CA ILE A 727 -9.56 31.68 12.56
C ILE A 727 -8.04 31.85 12.67
N GLU A 728 -7.46 31.88 13.87
CA GLU A 728 -6.02 32.07 14.07
C GLU A 728 -5.49 31.47 15.39
N SER A 729 -4.15 31.35 15.46
CA SER A 729 -3.40 31.02 16.67
C SER A 729 -1.96 31.51 16.62
N ASP A 730 -1.37 31.78 17.79
CA ASP A 730 0.04 32.15 17.95
C ASP A 730 0.89 30.97 18.42
N MET A 731 2.03 30.72 17.75
CA MET A 731 3.13 29.95 18.34
C MET A 731 4.02 30.88 19.16
N ARG A 732 4.10 30.65 20.46
CA ARG A 732 5.06 31.29 21.36
C ARG A 732 6.37 30.50 21.39
N ILE A 733 7.46 31.16 21.04
CA ILE A 733 8.81 30.61 21.12
C ILE A 733 9.54 31.28 22.29
N TRP A 734 10.25 30.48 23.08
CA TRP A 734 11.19 30.95 24.11
C TRP A 734 12.57 30.33 23.85
N ALA A 735 13.63 31.10 24.12
CA ALA A 735 15.02 30.69 24.02
C ALA A 735 15.85 31.30 25.15
N THR A 736 16.96 30.65 25.54
CA THR A 736 17.88 31.17 26.58
C THR A 736 18.70 32.39 26.14
N ASN A 737 18.73 32.70 24.85
CA ASN A 737 19.55 33.75 24.24
C ASN A 737 18.69 34.58 23.28
N ASP A 738 19.11 35.81 22.96
CA ASP A 738 18.48 36.62 21.92
C ASP A 738 18.58 35.92 20.55
N PHE A 739 17.49 35.98 19.78
CA PHE A 739 17.38 35.40 18.44
C PHE A 739 16.57 36.30 17.52
N ASN A 740 17.02 36.45 16.28
CA ASN A 740 16.38 37.32 15.28
C ASN A 740 15.89 36.57 14.03
N ARG A 741 16.14 35.25 13.92
CA ARG A 741 15.67 34.41 12.81
C ARG A 741 15.33 32.99 13.28
N ILE A 742 14.20 32.47 12.81
CA ILE A 742 13.76 31.09 12.97
C ILE A 742 13.98 30.39 11.62
N SER A 743 14.62 29.22 11.58
CA SER A 743 14.89 28.53 10.32
C SER A 743 13.63 27.86 9.78
N GLU A 744 12.88 27.19 10.64
CA GLU A 744 11.65 26.48 10.30
C GLU A 744 10.62 26.60 11.43
N ALA A 745 9.38 26.91 11.09
CA ALA A 745 8.24 27.00 12.01
C ALA A 745 7.07 26.19 11.45
N TYR A 746 6.78 25.06 12.08
CA TYR A 746 5.70 24.14 11.74
C TYR A 746 4.46 24.44 12.58
N PHE A 747 3.32 24.52 11.90
CA PHE A 747 2.01 24.72 12.50
C PHE A 747 1.05 23.64 11.99
N PHE A 748 0.21 23.13 12.89
CA PHE A 748 -0.82 22.14 12.59
C PHE A 748 -2.05 22.39 13.46
N ALA A 749 -3.25 22.29 12.87
CA ALA A 749 -4.52 22.42 13.59
C ALA A 749 -5.53 21.38 13.09
N ILE A 750 -6.25 20.75 14.00
CA ILE A 750 -7.35 19.82 13.72
C ILE A 750 -8.62 20.27 14.47
N GLY A 751 -9.76 20.24 13.80
CA GLY A 751 -11.05 20.66 14.35
C GLY A 751 -12.22 20.35 13.42
N ARG A 752 -13.37 20.97 13.66
CA ARG A 752 -14.57 20.80 12.82
C ARG A 752 -14.76 21.95 11.84
N TRP A 753 -15.50 21.67 10.77
CA TRP A 753 -16.04 22.65 9.83
C TRP A 753 -17.53 22.34 9.54
N SER A 754 -18.33 23.37 9.24
CA SER A 754 -19.72 23.17 8.77
C SER A 754 -19.73 22.76 7.30
N TYR A 755 -20.73 21.97 6.92
CA TYR A 755 -21.13 21.86 5.52
C TYR A 755 -21.64 23.22 4.99
#